data_AF-A0A374C1R3-F1
#
_entry.id   AF-A0A374C1R3-F1
#
_cell.length_a   1.000
_cell.length_b   1.000
_cell.length_c   1.000
_cell.angle_alpha   90.00
_cell.angle_beta   90.00
_cell.angle_gamma   90.00
#
_symmetry.space_group_name_H-M   'P 1'
#
loop_
_entity.id
_entity.type
_entity.pdbx_description
1 polymer ?
#
loop_
_entity_poly.entity_id
_entity_poly.type
_entity_poly.pdbx_seq_one_letter_code
_entity_poly.pdbx_strand_id
1 'polypeptide(L)'
;MRHLKTLLLALLIFPTLAFASGWNDQEYKQIEQSILKPQLHERQFVISSFGAKTNASAAQNQKAINRLISLVSRKGGGKVIVPKGTWNTGAIEMKSHVNLVLEEGATLKFAFDTNLYPLVRTSWEGLACWNYSPCIYGYKVTDIAITGKGTIDGGGNNETWWPMNGHPRFGYQEGITKEAQRLGSRAKLLKQAEDGVPFDERKFGKGQGLRPQLVNFVRSERILIQGVKMLNSPFWVIHPLLSKNITVDGVTIWNEGPNGDGCDPEACENVLIQNCIFHTGDDCIAIKSGRNNDGRLWNQPSKNIIIRNCKMEDGHGGVVIGSEISGGCENVYAEDCEMDSPHLDRILRIKTNNCRGGVIKNINMRNVTVGQCKEAVVKINLDYEPKEICYRGFEPSVSQVYVENVTCKKSNYGVLIVGRDQVENVTDITVKNCKFDGVIKQPVKITGKTRDVKFDNLIINGSLVLNKEDRPYQAYSEWLTHSEMSRVAHPYLLDFSSKPKWSYVMGIEMEGMLDTYLYYKDNKSTFKGKDAEANNEAILNYLKEYPAKMIDEQGNITGYKYEDFNLDNVRTAKFILRMHNLFPSEGTDKALKTLFKQLKKQPRTKEGVYWHKAIYANQVWLDGIFMGLPFYCNYAVQTMKPKKAKKYLDDAVDQMIKTDKRTYDEKTQLWKHAWDETHQQFWADKENGKSQHTWARALGWYVMAMTECLDAMPEDYARRGEVIELLNKAMASVVKYQDKKTGVWYDVMDVKDPRNYLESTASSMFAFVLLKGYRKGYLAEQYRDAGIKAYKGILKEFIQVNPDKTISLTKCCSVSGLGPGDGPYVKKPNYKRDGSFEYYMSEPIRDNDPKGVGPFIWASLEMEQQGLKAE
;
A
#
# COMPACT_ATOMS: atom_id res chain seq x y z
N MET A 1 -11.60 61.28 -26.09
CA MET A 1 -10.48 60.35 -26.32
C MET A 1 -9.66 60.13 -25.03
N ARG A 2 -10.21 59.43 -24.01
CA ARG A 2 -9.44 59.04 -22.82
C ARG A 2 -10.00 57.87 -21.98
N HIS A 3 -10.95 57.09 -22.51
CA HIS A 3 -11.55 55.95 -21.77
C HIS A 3 -11.60 54.62 -22.53
N LEU A 4 -10.84 54.45 -23.62
CA LEU A 4 -10.85 53.22 -24.42
C LEU A 4 -9.50 52.46 -24.45
N LYS A 5 -8.53 52.82 -23.61
CA LYS A 5 -7.21 52.15 -23.56
C LYS A 5 -6.92 51.37 -22.28
N THR A 6 -7.82 51.41 -21.28
CA THR A 6 -7.60 50.71 -20.01
C THR A 6 -8.38 49.40 -19.89
N LEU A 7 -9.30 49.11 -20.82
CA LEU A 7 -10.13 47.89 -20.78
C LEU A 7 -9.56 46.71 -21.61
N LEU A 8 -8.50 46.92 -22.41
CA LEU A 8 -7.89 45.87 -23.22
C LEU A 8 -6.59 45.28 -22.66
N LEU A 9 -6.06 45.82 -21.53
CA LEU A 9 -4.84 45.30 -20.90
C LEU A 9 -5.11 44.44 -19.64
N ALA A 10 -6.36 44.40 -19.14
CA ALA A 10 -6.74 43.64 -17.95
C ALA A 10 -7.24 42.20 -18.25
N LEU A 11 -7.28 41.80 -19.53
CA LEU A 11 -7.72 40.46 -19.97
C LEU A 11 -6.57 39.53 -20.39
N LEU A 12 -5.30 39.93 -20.20
CA LEU A 12 -4.12 39.14 -20.62
C LEU A 12 -3.24 38.63 -19.46
N ILE A 13 -3.72 38.68 -18.22
CA ILE A 13 -3.02 38.10 -17.07
C ILE A 13 -4.00 37.29 -16.21
N PHE A 14 -4.70 36.33 -16.83
CA PHE A 14 -4.94 35.09 -16.12
C PHE A 14 -3.69 34.24 -16.33
N PRO A 15 -2.91 33.90 -15.29
CA PRO A 15 -2.04 32.76 -15.43
C PRO A 15 -2.98 31.60 -15.73
N THR A 16 -2.97 31.10 -16.97
CA THR A 16 -3.43 29.75 -17.20
C THR A 16 -2.55 28.91 -16.28
N LEU A 17 -3.15 28.47 -15.18
CA LEU A 17 -2.68 27.31 -14.46
C LEU A 17 -2.74 26.17 -15.49
N ALA A 18 -1.71 26.09 -16.32
CA ALA A 18 -1.40 24.88 -17.05
C ALA A 18 -1.12 23.87 -15.94
N PHE A 19 -2.15 23.14 -15.53
CA PHE A 19 -1.94 21.87 -14.87
C PHE A 19 -0.93 21.13 -15.74
N ALA A 20 0.23 20.80 -15.18
CA ALA A 20 1.18 19.91 -15.84
C ALA A 20 0.42 18.62 -16.14
N SER A 21 -0.05 18.50 -17.38
CA SER A 21 -0.80 17.35 -17.87
C SER A 21 0.22 16.24 -18.04
N GLY A 22 -0.01 15.09 -17.41
CA GLY A 22 0.90 13.94 -17.41
C GLY A 22 1.38 13.51 -18.80
N TRP A 23 0.90 12.40 -19.34
CA TRP A 23 1.37 11.93 -20.64
C TRP A 23 1.12 12.98 -21.76
N ASN A 24 2.18 13.42 -22.43
CA ASN A 24 2.12 14.37 -23.55
C ASN A 24 2.24 13.63 -24.89
N ASP A 25 1.11 13.36 -25.55
CA ASP A 25 1.08 12.63 -26.83
C ASP A 25 1.79 13.37 -27.98
N GLN A 26 1.84 14.71 -27.94
CA GLN A 26 2.53 15.48 -28.97
C GLN A 26 4.05 15.35 -28.81
N GLU A 27 4.58 15.52 -27.60
CA GLU A 27 5.99 15.32 -27.30
C GLU A 27 6.41 13.87 -27.59
N TYR A 28 5.60 12.89 -27.18
CA TYR A 28 5.83 11.48 -27.50
C TYR A 28 5.98 11.26 -29.02
N LYS A 29 5.02 11.74 -29.83
CA LYS A 29 5.05 11.58 -31.30
C LYS A 29 6.24 12.30 -31.94
N GLN A 30 6.59 13.47 -31.42
CA GLN A 30 7.76 14.22 -31.89
C GLN A 30 9.06 13.45 -31.60
N ILE A 31 9.19 12.88 -30.39
CA ILE A 31 10.32 12.03 -30.03
C ILE A 31 10.37 10.82 -30.98
N GLU A 32 9.26 10.09 -31.14
CA GLU A 32 9.20 8.91 -32.00
C GLU A 32 9.64 9.24 -33.44
N GLN A 33 9.14 10.33 -34.01
CA GLN A 33 9.51 10.77 -35.37
C GLN A 33 10.97 11.23 -35.49
N SER A 34 11.59 11.65 -34.38
CA SER A 34 12.99 12.10 -34.38
C SER A 34 14.00 10.94 -34.34
N ILE A 35 13.57 9.72 -34.04
CA ILE A 35 14.46 8.55 -33.94
C ILE A 35 14.79 8.02 -35.33
N LEU A 36 16.02 8.27 -35.77
CA LEU A 36 16.50 7.86 -37.10
C LEU A 36 17.03 6.40 -37.09
N LYS A 37 16.64 5.60 -38.08
CA LYS A 37 17.20 4.26 -38.30
C LYS A 37 18.52 4.31 -39.10
N PRO A 38 19.38 3.27 -38.98
CA PRO A 38 20.56 3.14 -39.83
C PRO A 38 20.22 3.11 -41.32
N GLN A 39 21.04 3.78 -42.13
CA GLN A 39 21.02 3.67 -43.58
C GLN A 39 22.07 2.64 -44.03
N LEU A 40 21.62 1.44 -44.37
CA LEU A 40 22.48 0.28 -44.63
C LEU A 40 22.34 -0.23 -46.06
N HIS A 41 23.44 -0.69 -46.65
CA HIS A 41 23.43 -1.37 -47.93
C HIS A 41 23.07 -2.85 -47.78
N GLU A 42 22.42 -3.40 -48.81
CA GLU A 42 21.89 -4.77 -48.81
C GLU A 42 22.89 -5.85 -49.27
N ARG A 43 24.11 -5.45 -49.70
CA ARG A 43 25.15 -6.38 -50.16
C ARG A 43 25.56 -7.33 -49.03
N GLN A 44 25.61 -8.63 -49.32
CA GLN A 44 25.83 -9.66 -48.30
C GLN A 44 27.22 -10.30 -48.40
N PHE A 45 27.82 -10.59 -47.26
CA PHE A 45 29.12 -11.21 -47.13
C PHE A 45 29.10 -12.25 -46.00
N VAL A 46 29.22 -13.54 -46.33
CA VAL A 46 29.12 -14.63 -45.34
C VAL A 46 30.48 -14.94 -44.74
N ILE A 47 30.60 -14.94 -43.41
CA ILE A 47 31.90 -15.08 -42.70
C ILE A 47 32.68 -16.36 -43.07
N SER A 48 31.98 -17.43 -43.44
CA SER A 48 32.59 -18.71 -43.86
C SER A 48 33.40 -18.58 -45.16
N SER A 49 32.97 -17.70 -46.06
CA SER A 49 33.68 -17.39 -47.31
C SER A 49 34.93 -16.52 -47.09
N PHE A 50 35.12 -15.99 -45.87
CA PHE A 50 36.21 -15.09 -45.51
C PHE A 50 37.10 -15.65 -44.38
N GLY A 51 37.11 -16.97 -44.21
CA GLY A 51 38.07 -17.69 -43.38
C GLY A 51 37.61 -18.01 -41.96
N ALA A 52 36.39 -17.62 -41.55
CA ALA A 52 35.80 -18.10 -40.31
C ALA A 52 35.35 -19.56 -40.46
N LYS A 53 35.50 -20.39 -39.42
CA LYS A 53 35.05 -21.80 -39.39
C LYS A 53 34.49 -22.15 -38.01
N THR A 54 33.49 -23.01 -37.95
CA THR A 54 32.89 -23.47 -36.68
C THR A 54 33.86 -24.27 -35.80
N ASN A 55 34.89 -24.88 -36.40
CA ASN A 55 35.96 -25.60 -35.70
C ASN A 55 37.28 -24.82 -35.58
N ALA A 56 37.33 -23.55 -35.98
CA ALA A 56 38.50 -22.70 -35.79
C ALA A 56 38.59 -22.19 -34.34
N SER A 57 39.79 -21.79 -33.92
CA SER A 57 39.96 -21.15 -32.62
C SER A 57 39.27 -19.79 -32.57
N ALA A 58 38.94 -19.32 -31.36
CA ALA A 58 38.32 -18.02 -31.15
C ALA A 58 39.14 -16.88 -31.77
N ALA A 59 40.48 -16.92 -31.65
CA ALA A 59 41.39 -15.94 -32.25
C ALA A 59 41.34 -15.93 -33.79
N GLN A 60 41.24 -17.11 -34.42
CA GLN A 60 41.17 -17.22 -35.88
C GLN A 60 39.87 -16.62 -36.42
N ASN A 61 38.74 -16.98 -35.82
CA ASN A 61 37.44 -16.43 -36.18
C ASN A 61 37.35 -14.93 -35.92
N GLN A 62 37.85 -14.45 -34.77
CA GLN A 62 37.91 -13.03 -34.45
C GLN A 62 38.62 -12.24 -35.55
N LYS A 63 39.81 -12.70 -35.96
CA LYS A 63 40.60 -12.06 -37.02
C LYS A 63 39.86 -12.07 -38.36
N ALA A 64 39.23 -13.18 -38.73
CA ALA A 64 38.47 -13.30 -39.97
C ALA A 64 37.25 -12.34 -39.99
N ILE A 65 36.47 -12.33 -38.92
CA ILE A 65 35.26 -11.51 -38.79
C ILE A 65 35.61 -10.02 -38.78
N ASN A 66 36.57 -9.58 -37.96
CA ASN A 66 36.97 -8.17 -37.89
C ASN A 66 37.57 -7.66 -39.21
N ARG A 67 38.34 -8.52 -39.92
CA ARG A 67 38.84 -8.20 -41.26
C ARG A 67 37.69 -8.01 -42.25
N LEU A 68 36.69 -8.88 -42.21
CA LEU A 68 35.53 -8.79 -43.08
C LEU A 68 34.71 -7.52 -42.80
N ILE A 69 34.40 -7.23 -41.54
CA ILE A 69 33.69 -6.00 -41.14
C ILE A 69 34.43 -4.76 -41.67
N SER A 70 35.75 -4.70 -41.46
CA SER A 70 36.58 -3.60 -41.95
C SER A 70 36.63 -3.50 -43.49
N LEU A 71 36.54 -4.63 -44.20
CA LEU A 71 36.47 -4.65 -45.66
C LEU A 71 35.11 -4.16 -46.16
N VAL A 72 34.02 -4.64 -45.56
CA VAL A 72 32.64 -4.29 -45.94
C VAL A 72 32.40 -2.80 -45.73
N SER A 73 32.78 -2.27 -44.57
CA SER A 73 32.69 -0.83 -44.28
C SER A 73 33.44 0.01 -45.32
N ARG A 74 34.71 -0.33 -45.63
CA ARG A 74 35.51 0.37 -46.67
C ARG A 74 34.92 0.30 -48.08
N LYS A 75 34.11 -0.72 -48.37
CA LYS A 75 33.40 -0.85 -49.66
C LYS A 75 32.05 -0.13 -49.69
N GLY A 76 31.75 0.69 -48.67
CA GLY A 76 30.51 1.44 -48.54
C GLY A 76 29.42 0.69 -47.78
N GLY A 77 29.76 -0.33 -47.00
CA GLY A 77 28.79 -1.01 -46.12
C GLY A 77 28.04 -2.19 -46.75
N GLY A 78 27.34 -2.91 -45.89
CA GLY A 78 26.68 -4.17 -46.22
C GLY A 78 26.35 -5.04 -45.01
N LYS A 79 25.78 -6.20 -45.27
CA LYS A 79 25.46 -7.25 -44.30
C LYS A 79 26.62 -8.24 -44.19
N VAL A 80 27.16 -8.40 -42.98
CA VAL A 80 28.09 -9.47 -42.61
C VAL A 80 27.28 -10.60 -42.00
N ILE A 81 27.13 -11.71 -42.71
CA ILE A 81 26.26 -12.82 -42.34
C ILE A 81 27.04 -13.85 -41.51
N VAL A 82 26.55 -14.14 -40.31
CA VAL A 82 26.93 -15.27 -39.46
C VAL A 82 25.89 -16.38 -39.69
N PRO A 83 26.22 -17.41 -40.48
CA PRO A 83 25.24 -18.43 -40.83
C PRO A 83 25.04 -19.43 -39.68
N LYS A 84 24.06 -20.32 -39.83
CA LYS A 84 23.78 -21.40 -38.86
C LYS A 84 25.05 -22.13 -38.40
N GLY A 85 25.17 -22.36 -37.09
CA GLY A 85 26.31 -23.00 -36.44
C GLY A 85 26.87 -22.18 -35.28
N THR A 86 27.77 -22.79 -34.50
CA THR A 86 28.44 -22.13 -33.38
C THR A 86 29.81 -21.60 -33.81
N TRP A 87 30.01 -20.29 -33.67
CA TRP A 87 31.21 -19.56 -34.08
C TRP A 87 31.89 -19.00 -32.84
N ASN A 88 32.90 -19.71 -32.34
CA ASN A 88 33.71 -19.21 -31.22
C ASN A 88 34.53 -18.02 -31.68
N THR A 89 34.54 -16.92 -30.93
CA THR A 89 35.27 -15.70 -31.27
C THR A 89 35.77 -14.95 -30.03
N GLY A 90 36.72 -14.04 -30.23
CA GLY A 90 37.00 -12.93 -29.30
C GLY A 90 36.21 -11.67 -29.66
N ALA A 91 36.60 -10.53 -29.09
CA ALA A 91 35.95 -9.23 -29.32
C ALA A 91 35.82 -8.85 -30.80
N ILE A 92 34.64 -8.40 -31.19
CA ILE A 92 34.31 -7.93 -32.54
C ILE A 92 34.23 -6.41 -32.54
N GLU A 93 34.97 -5.78 -33.46
CA GLU A 93 34.95 -4.34 -33.66
C GLU A 93 34.08 -3.98 -34.87
N MET A 94 32.91 -3.40 -34.60
CA MET A 94 31.99 -2.89 -35.61
C MET A 94 32.55 -1.62 -36.27
N LYS A 95 32.23 -1.43 -37.55
CA LYS A 95 32.57 -0.24 -38.35
C LYS A 95 31.32 0.33 -39.00
N SER A 96 31.36 1.59 -39.42
CA SER A 96 30.20 2.28 -40.00
C SER A 96 29.62 1.55 -41.22
N HIS A 97 28.30 1.66 -41.40
CA HIS A 97 27.53 1.09 -42.50
C HIS A 97 27.48 -0.44 -42.54
N VAL A 98 27.78 -1.12 -41.42
CA VAL A 98 27.79 -2.59 -41.33
C VAL A 98 26.61 -3.08 -40.50
N ASN A 99 25.92 -4.08 -41.04
CA ASN A 99 24.95 -4.90 -40.31
C ASN A 99 25.53 -6.29 -40.05
N LEU A 100 25.75 -6.65 -38.78
CA LEU A 100 26.10 -8.01 -38.39
C LEU A 100 24.80 -8.84 -38.27
N VAL A 101 24.57 -9.74 -39.21
CA VAL A 101 23.34 -10.54 -39.28
C VAL A 101 23.61 -11.94 -38.74
N LEU A 102 22.94 -12.32 -37.66
CA LEU A 102 22.98 -13.68 -37.11
C LEU A 102 21.75 -14.45 -37.59
N GLU A 103 21.96 -15.40 -38.50
CA GLU A 103 20.88 -16.23 -39.01
C GLU A 103 20.25 -17.10 -37.91
N GLU A 104 19.04 -17.59 -38.17
CA GLU A 104 18.39 -18.55 -37.28
C GLU A 104 19.26 -19.80 -37.10
N GLY A 105 19.49 -20.19 -35.84
CA GLY A 105 20.41 -21.27 -35.49
C GLY A 105 21.91 -20.93 -35.56
N ALA A 106 22.28 -19.67 -35.82
CA ALA A 106 23.63 -19.19 -35.59
C ALA A 106 23.85 -18.85 -34.12
N THR A 107 25.01 -19.23 -33.57
CA THR A 107 25.46 -18.80 -32.25
C THR A 107 26.85 -18.18 -32.37
N LEU A 108 26.97 -16.91 -32.04
CA LEU A 108 28.25 -16.22 -31.89
C LEU A 108 28.66 -16.32 -30.43
N LYS A 109 29.64 -17.19 -30.13
CA LYS A 109 30.06 -17.53 -28.77
C LYS A 109 31.38 -16.86 -28.42
N PHE A 110 31.37 -15.99 -27.41
CA PHE A 110 32.55 -15.27 -26.96
C PHE A 110 33.35 -16.12 -25.98
N ALA A 111 34.66 -16.26 -26.24
CA ALA A 111 35.55 -17.06 -25.41
C ALA A 111 36.06 -16.25 -24.20
N PHE A 112 36.19 -16.90 -23.04
CA PHE A 112 36.90 -16.31 -21.89
C PHE A 112 38.42 -16.46 -22.07
N ASP A 113 38.99 -15.59 -22.91
CA ASP A 113 40.43 -15.38 -23.05
C ASP A 113 40.68 -13.87 -23.11
N THR A 114 41.16 -13.29 -22.00
CA THR A 114 41.35 -11.84 -21.85
C THR A 114 42.32 -11.25 -22.87
N ASN A 115 43.19 -12.06 -23.52
CA ASN A 115 44.07 -11.58 -24.57
C ASN A 115 43.31 -11.26 -25.88
N LEU A 116 42.09 -11.77 -26.05
CA LEU A 116 41.23 -11.50 -27.20
C LEU A 116 40.37 -10.24 -27.04
N TYR A 117 40.53 -9.49 -25.95
CA TYR A 117 39.77 -8.27 -25.65
C TYR A 117 40.74 -7.09 -25.47
N PRO A 118 41.18 -6.44 -26.57
CA PRO A 118 42.15 -5.34 -26.49
C PRO A 118 41.60 -4.17 -25.65
N LEU A 119 42.48 -3.34 -25.11
CA LEU A 119 42.06 -2.14 -24.39
C LEU A 119 41.40 -1.13 -25.33
N VAL A 120 40.20 -0.67 -24.99
CA VAL A 120 39.44 0.34 -25.74
C VAL A 120 38.84 1.38 -24.81
N ARG A 121 38.41 2.51 -25.38
CA ARG A 121 37.65 3.54 -24.66
C ARG A 121 36.24 3.04 -24.37
N THR A 122 35.89 2.95 -23.10
CA THR A 122 34.56 2.52 -22.65
C THR A 122 34.20 3.25 -21.35
N SER A 123 33.11 2.81 -20.70
CA SER A 123 32.76 3.22 -19.35
C SER A 123 32.48 2.00 -18.48
N TRP A 124 32.79 2.10 -17.19
CA TRP A 124 32.49 1.08 -16.20
C TRP A 124 31.74 1.72 -15.03
N GLU A 125 30.49 1.29 -14.78
CA GLU A 125 29.55 1.90 -13.81
C GLU A 125 29.45 3.43 -13.90
N GLY A 126 29.41 3.95 -15.13
CA GLY A 126 29.26 5.38 -15.44
C GLY A 126 30.53 6.23 -15.27
N LEU A 127 31.69 5.60 -15.18
CA LEU A 127 33.00 6.24 -15.13
C LEU A 127 33.77 5.95 -16.42
N ALA A 128 34.33 6.97 -17.08
CA ALA A 128 35.12 6.79 -18.30
C ALA A 128 36.47 6.14 -18.01
N CYS A 129 36.86 5.15 -18.83
CA CYS A 129 38.17 4.50 -18.72
C CYS A 129 38.58 3.78 -20.01
N TRP A 130 39.84 3.35 -20.06
CA TRP A 130 40.30 2.30 -20.95
C TRP A 130 40.22 0.95 -20.23
N ASN A 131 39.47 0.01 -20.79
CA ASN A 131 39.32 -1.34 -20.23
C ASN A 131 39.24 -2.39 -21.35
N TYR A 132 39.13 -3.67 -21.00
CA TYR A 132 38.88 -4.75 -21.94
C TYR A 132 37.78 -4.37 -22.95
N SER A 133 38.00 -4.68 -24.23
CA SER A 133 36.98 -4.51 -25.25
C SER A 133 35.69 -5.19 -24.82
N PRO A 134 34.54 -4.52 -24.98
CA PRO A 134 33.24 -5.17 -25.05
C PRO A 134 33.24 -6.29 -26.09
N CYS A 135 32.39 -7.31 -25.92
CA CYS A 135 32.34 -8.45 -26.82
C CYS A 135 32.02 -8.00 -28.25
N ILE A 136 31.06 -7.09 -28.41
CA ILE A 136 30.81 -6.35 -29.64
C ILE A 136 30.95 -4.86 -29.34
N TYR A 137 31.90 -4.21 -30.00
CA TYR A 137 32.31 -2.84 -29.72
C TYR A 137 32.25 -1.96 -30.96
N GLY A 138 31.93 -0.68 -30.79
CA GLY A 138 32.10 0.35 -31.81
C GLY A 138 32.38 1.71 -31.20
N TYR A 139 33.29 2.48 -31.80
CA TYR A 139 33.66 3.82 -31.34
C TYR A 139 33.55 4.82 -32.48
N LYS A 140 32.72 5.86 -32.31
CA LYS A 140 32.49 6.89 -33.32
C LYS A 140 32.08 6.31 -34.68
N VAL A 141 31.20 5.32 -34.65
CA VAL A 141 30.66 4.67 -35.86
C VAL A 141 29.22 5.13 -36.12
N THR A 142 28.79 5.04 -37.38
CA THR A 142 27.44 5.45 -37.77
C THR A 142 26.79 4.44 -38.71
N ASP A 143 25.46 4.38 -38.69
CA ASP A 143 24.66 3.44 -39.48
C ASP A 143 25.11 2.00 -39.24
N ILE A 144 24.93 1.52 -38.01
CA ILE A 144 25.34 0.17 -37.62
C ILE A 144 24.14 -0.66 -37.20
N ALA A 145 24.20 -1.96 -37.45
CA ALA A 145 23.18 -2.87 -36.96
C ALA A 145 23.72 -4.23 -36.50
N ILE A 146 22.98 -4.83 -35.57
CA ILE A 146 23.05 -6.24 -35.21
C ILE A 146 21.63 -6.79 -35.41
N THR A 147 21.43 -7.69 -36.35
CA THR A 147 20.09 -8.18 -36.69
C THR A 147 20.03 -9.69 -36.85
N GLY A 148 18.82 -10.23 -36.94
CA GLY A 148 18.58 -11.65 -37.23
C GLY A 148 17.92 -12.38 -36.07
N LYS A 149 17.92 -13.72 -36.11
CA LYS A 149 17.28 -14.59 -35.11
C LYS A 149 18.27 -15.51 -34.39
N GLY A 150 19.56 -15.31 -34.63
CA GLY A 150 20.62 -16.07 -33.96
C GLY A 150 20.88 -15.60 -32.53
N THR A 151 21.83 -16.27 -31.89
CA THR A 151 22.20 -16.08 -30.49
C THR A 151 23.59 -15.44 -30.37
N ILE A 152 23.70 -14.47 -29.47
CA ILE A 152 24.95 -13.86 -29.01
C ILE A 152 25.17 -14.38 -27.58
N ASP A 153 26.19 -15.21 -27.39
CA ASP A 153 26.53 -15.81 -26.08
C ASP A 153 27.82 -15.18 -25.56
N GLY A 154 27.72 -14.33 -24.54
CA GLY A 154 28.84 -13.62 -23.93
C GLY A 154 29.82 -14.51 -23.16
N GLY A 155 29.42 -15.76 -22.89
CA GLY A 155 30.26 -16.75 -22.23
C GLY A 155 30.57 -16.43 -20.76
N GLY A 156 29.77 -15.61 -20.06
CA GLY A 156 29.87 -15.41 -18.61
C GLY A 156 29.19 -16.51 -17.80
N ASN A 157 29.84 -16.97 -16.73
CA ASN A 157 29.31 -17.95 -15.77
C ASN A 157 30.13 -17.90 -14.46
N ASN A 158 29.90 -18.80 -13.52
CA ASN A 158 30.62 -18.82 -12.25
C ASN A 158 32.11 -19.23 -12.39
N GLU A 159 32.53 -19.73 -13.55
CA GLU A 159 33.92 -20.08 -13.85
C GLU A 159 34.63 -19.01 -14.70
N THR A 160 33.88 -18.08 -15.30
CA THR A 160 34.37 -17.12 -16.29
C THR A 160 33.70 -15.76 -16.13
N TRP A 161 34.48 -14.69 -16.18
CA TRP A 161 34.02 -13.30 -15.98
C TRP A 161 33.35 -13.00 -14.63
N TRP A 162 32.21 -13.60 -14.29
CA TRP A 162 31.40 -13.25 -13.12
C TRP A 162 32.14 -13.31 -11.78
N PRO A 163 33.15 -14.18 -11.55
CA PRO A 163 33.99 -14.12 -10.35
C PRO A 163 34.63 -12.75 -10.12
N MET A 164 34.88 -11.98 -11.18
CA MET A 164 35.46 -10.63 -11.08
C MET A 164 34.53 -9.61 -10.40
N ASN A 165 33.22 -9.90 -10.23
CA ASN A 165 32.34 -9.07 -9.41
C ASN A 165 32.77 -9.04 -7.94
N GLY A 166 33.41 -10.12 -7.46
CA GLY A 166 33.90 -10.21 -6.10
C GLY A 166 32.93 -10.83 -5.09
N HIS A 167 31.80 -11.36 -5.53
CA HIS A 167 30.80 -11.98 -4.65
C HIS A 167 30.77 -13.52 -4.80
N PRO A 168 30.80 -14.31 -3.69
CA PRO A 168 30.89 -15.77 -3.76
C PRO A 168 29.79 -16.47 -4.54
N ARG A 169 28.55 -15.93 -4.51
CA ARG A 169 27.42 -16.41 -5.33
C ARG A 169 27.78 -16.55 -6.83
N PHE A 170 28.68 -15.72 -7.31
CA PHE A 170 29.08 -15.64 -8.70
C PHE A 170 30.47 -16.23 -8.96
N GLY A 171 30.93 -17.14 -8.10
CA GLY A 171 32.19 -17.87 -8.27
C GLY A 171 33.45 -17.17 -7.77
N TYR A 172 33.34 -15.98 -7.16
CA TYR A 172 34.49 -15.36 -6.48
C TYR A 172 34.94 -16.23 -5.30
N GLN A 173 36.24 -16.52 -5.24
CA GLN A 173 36.87 -17.24 -4.15
C GLN A 173 37.99 -16.38 -3.56
N GLU A 174 37.88 -16.06 -2.28
CA GLU A 174 38.88 -15.27 -1.56
C GLU A 174 40.25 -15.96 -1.61
N GLY A 175 41.32 -15.20 -1.86
CA GLY A 175 42.68 -15.72 -2.03
C GLY A 175 42.95 -16.47 -3.34
N ILE A 176 41.92 -16.95 -4.05
CA ILE A 176 42.05 -17.71 -5.32
C ILE A 176 41.78 -16.81 -6.52
N THR A 177 40.66 -16.09 -6.54
CA THR A 177 40.34 -15.15 -7.62
C THR A 177 41.29 -13.96 -7.57
N LYS A 178 42.19 -13.86 -8.56
CA LYS A 178 43.22 -12.81 -8.62
C LYS A 178 42.78 -11.54 -9.35
N GLU A 179 41.71 -11.60 -10.13
CA GLU A 179 41.08 -10.46 -10.79
C GLU A 179 39.67 -10.26 -10.24
N ALA A 180 39.45 -9.20 -9.46
CA ALA A 180 38.09 -8.79 -9.08
C ALA A 180 38.04 -7.30 -8.75
N GLN A 181 36.92 -6.64 -9.09
CA GLN A 181 36.68 -5.22 -8.87
C GLN A 181 36.87 -4.80 -7.40
N ARG A 182 36.56 -5.71 -6.46
CA ARG A 182 36.70 -5.49 -5.01
C ARG A 182 38.15 -5.50 -4.52
N LEU A 183 39.11 -5.93 -5.33
CA LEU A 183 40.54 -5.91 -5.00
C LEU A 183 41.19 -4.53 -5.20
N GLY A 184 40.38 -3.48 -5.39
CA GLY A 184 40.80 -2.07 -5.39
C GLY A 184 40.55 -1.34 -6.70
N SER A 185 40.38 -2.03 -7.83
CA SER A 185 40.25 -1.38 -9.14
C SER A 185 39.01 -0.51 -9.28
N ARG A 186 37.86 -0.91 -8.69
CA ARG A 186 36.67 -0.05 -8.65
C ARG A 186 36.91 1.24 -7.86
N ALA A 187 37.50 1.12 -6.66
CA ALA A 187 37.82 2.27 -5.81
C ALA A 187 38.85 3.21 -6.47
N LYS A 188 39.84 2.64 -7.16
CA LYS A 188 40.83 3.40 -7.93
C LYS A 188 40.18 4.18 -9.07
N LEU A 189 39.32 3.55 -9.88
CA LEU A 189 38.64 4.23 -10.98
C LEU A 189 37.74 5.36 -10.47
N LEU A 190 36.99 5.11 -9.39
CA LEU A 190 36.14 6.11 -8.76
C LEU A 190 36.98 7.31 -8.28
N LYS A 191 38.09 7.06 -7.58
CA LYS A 191 39.01 8.12 -7.14
C LYS A 191 39.59 8.89 -8.32
N GLN A 192 40.07 8.21 -9.37
CA GLN A 192 40.60 8.87 -10.56
C GLN A 192 39.56 9.79 -11.23
N ALA A 193 38.29 9.39 -11.25
CA ALA A 193 37.21 10.21 -11.79
C ALA A 193 36.91 11.44 -10.92
N GLU A 194 36.82 11.27 -9.60
CA GLU A 194 36.63 12.39 -8.66
C GLU A 194 37.81 13.38 -8.68
N ASP A 195 39.04 12.87 -8.78
CA ASP A 195 40.25 13.70 -8.86
C ASP A 195 40.43 14.38 -10.24
N GLY A 196 39.55 14.10 -11.21
CA GLY A 196 39.61 14.71 -12.55
C GLY A 196 40.74 14.18 -13.43
N VAL A 197 41.30 12.99 -13.14
CA VAL A 197 42.32 12.36 -13.98
C VAL A 197 41.77 12.23 -15.41
N PRO A 198 42.49 12.64 -16.47
CA PRO A 198 41.97 12.56 -17.84
C PRO A 198 41.55 11.15 -18.26
N PHE A 199 40.51 11.03 -19.09
CA PHE A 199 39.99 9.76 -19.63
C PHE A 199 41.14 8.83 -20.05
N ASP A 200 42.03 9.34 -20.90
CA ASP A 200 43.05 8.53 -21.58
C ASP A 200 44.19 8.04 -20.66
N GLU A 201 44.24 8.53 -19.42
CA GLU A 201 45.19 8.09 -18.40
C GLU A 201 44.62 6.95 -17.51
N ARG A 202 43.30 6.73 -17.54
CA ARG A 202 42.61 5.72 -16.72
C ARG A 202 42.65 4.36 -17.40
N LYS A 203 43.81 3.69 -17.38
CA LYS A 203 44.03 2.39 -18.04
C LYS A 203 43.91 1.21 -17.07
N PHE A 204 42.98 0.31 -17.38
CA PHE A 204 42.70 -0.91 -16.62
C PHE A 204 42.98 -2.17 -17.48
N GLY A 205 42.02 -3.11 -17.60
CA GLY A 205 42.22 -4.42 -18.25
C GLY A 205 42.83 -5.47 -17.33
N LYS A 206 43.79 -6.24 -17.83
CA LYS A 206 44.49 -7.32 -17.11
C LYS A 206 45.37 -6.76 -15.97
N GLY A 207 45.54 -7.30 -14.78
CA GLY A 207 44.66 -8.08 -13.92
C GLY A 207 43.86 -7.17 -12.98
N GLN A 208 42.93 -6.37 -13.50
CA GLN A 208 42.17 -5.38 -12.73
C GLN A 208 40.74 -5.83 -12.39
N GLY A 209 40.23 -6.88 -13.03
CA GLY A 209 38.91 -7.43 -12.71
C GLY A 209 37.73 -6.49 -12.95
N LEU A 210 37.86 -5.56 -13.90
CA LEU A 210 36.73 -4.78 -14.42
C LEU A 210 36.19 -5.47 -15.67
N ARG A 211 34.99 -6.06 -15.58
CA ARG A 211 34.39 -6.88 -16.66
C ARG A 211 33.95 -6.02 -17.85
N PRO A 212 34.03 -6.54 -19.09
CA PRO A 212 33.52 -5.88 -20.29
C PRO A 212 32.01 -6.10 -20.48
N GLN A 213 31.35 -5.22 -21.23
CA GLN A 213 29.95 -5.38 -21.67
C GLN A 213 29.82 -6.43 -22.77
N LEU A 214 28.60 -6.92 -23.03
CA LEU A 214 28.33 -7.72 -24.23
C LEU A 214 28.33 -6.84 -25.48
N VAL A 215 27.53 -5.78 -25.51
CA VAL A 215 27.47 -4.83 -26.63
C VAL A 215 27.68 -3.41 -26.10
N ASN A 216 28.65 -2.67 -26.65
CA ASN A 216 28.87 -1.28 -26.28
C ASN A 216 29.23 -0.43 -27.49
N PHE A 217 28.37 0.53 -27.79
CA PHE A 217 28.55 1.51 -28.86
C PHE A 217 28.77 2.88 -28.24
N VAL A 218 29.97 3.41 -28.44
CA VAL A 218 30.44 4.61 -27.77
C VAL A 218 30.48 5.75 -28.79
N ARG A 219 29.82 6.87 -28.46
CA ARG A 219 29.77 8.07 -29.30
C ARG A 219 29.33 7.79 -30.75
N SER A 220 28.36 6.90 -30.90
CA SER A 220 27.92 6.37 -32.18
C SER A 220 26.50 6.83 -32.51
N GLU A 221 26.09 6.70 -33.78
CA GLU A 221 24.82 7.28 -34.25
C GLU A 221 24.09 6.37 -35.23
N ARG A 222 22.75 6.29 -35.11
CA ARG A 222 21.88 5.44 -35.95
C ARG A 222 22.27 3.98 -35.77
N ILE A 223 21.83 3.42 -34.64
CA ILE A 223 22.16 2.09 -34.14
C ILE A 223 20.88 1.24 -34.14
N LEU A 224 20.93 0.04 -34.71
CA LEU A 224 19.83 -0.94 -34.64
C LEU A 224 20.31 -2.25 -34.03
N ILE A 225 19.63 -2.73 -33.00
CA ILE A 225 19.80 -4.09 -32.47
C ILE A 225 18.43 -4.77 -32.55
N GLN A 226 18.30 -5.81 -33.36
CA GLN A 226 16.99 -6.37 -33.68
C GLN A 226 16.95 -7.90 -33.71
N GLY A 227 15.95 -8.48 -33.05
CA GLY A 227 15.54 -9.90 -33.18
C GLY A 227 16.47 -10.93 -32.53
N VAL A 228 17.70 -10.57 -32.20
CA VAL A 228 18.69 -11.50 -31.66
C VAL A 228 18.37 -11.94 -30.23
N LYS A 229 18.83 -13.13 -29.87
CA LYS A 229 18.86 -13.61 -28.49
C LYS A 229 20.23 -13.32 -27.87
N MET A 230 20.26 -12.75 -26.67
CA MET A 230 21.50 -12.40 -25.95
C MET A 230 21.58 -13.16 -24.63
N LEU A 231 22.68 -13.90 -24.44
CA LEU A 231 22.89 -14.80 -23.32
C LEU A 231 24.18 -14.46 -22.57
N ASN A 232 24.18 -14.77 -21.27
CA ASN A 232 25.39 -14.95 -20.47
C ASN A 232 26.40 -13.79 -20.60
N SER A 233 25.92 -12.56 -20.46
CA SER A 233 26.77 -11.39 -20.56
C SER A 233 27.80 -11.37 -19.41
N PRO A 234 29.06 -10.96 -19.65
CA PRO A 234 30.03 -10.76 -18.57
C PRO A 234 29.61 -9.65 -17.58
N PHE A 235 28.86 -8.65 -18.05
CA PHE A 235 28.42 -7.45 -17.34
C PHE A 235 27.09 -6.93 -17.95
N TRP A 236 26.90 -5.61 -18.13
CA TRP A 236 25.77 -5.03 -18.86
C TRP A 236 25.66 -5.59 -20.29
N VAL A 237 24.43 -5.88 -20.73
CA VAL A 237 24.17 -6.58 -21.99
C VAL A 237 24.20 -5.59 -23.17
N ILE A 238 23.32 -4.58 -23.19
CA ILE A 238 23.27 -3.57 -24.26
C ILE A 238 23.60 -2.19 -23.69
N HIS A 239 24.77 -1.63 -23.99
CA HIS A 239 25.25 -0.37 -23.43
C HIS A 239 25.59 0.65 -24.53
N PRO A 240 24.63 1.35 -25.13
CA PRO A 240 24.93 2.54 -25.90
C PRO A 240 25.36 3.67 -24.95
N LEU A 241 26.52 4.27 -25.24
CA LEU A 241 27.16 5.29 -24.40
C LEU A 241 27.40 6.55 -25.22
N LEU A 242 26.92 7.70 -24.75
CA LEU A 242 27.10 9.02 -25.39
C LEU A 242 26.65 9.01 -26.87
N SER A 243 25.62 8.23 -27.19
CA SER A 243 25.20 7.89 -28.55
C SER A 243 23.80 8.42 -28.85
N LYS A 244 23.43 8.48 -30.14
CA LYS A 244 22.11 9.00 -30.55
C LYS A 244 21.43 8.13 -31.59
N ASN A 245 20.11 8.22 -31.68
CA ASN A 245 19.28 7.51 -32.65
C ASN A 245 19.48 5.99 -32.53
N ILE A 246 18.93 5.42 -31.46
CA ILE A 246 19.12 4.01 -31.09
C ILE A 246 17.77 3.30 -31.15
N THR A 247 17.74 2.12 -31.77
CA THR A 247 16.58 1.23 -31.77
C THR A 247 16.99 -0.16 -31.29
N VAL A 248 16.32 -0.65 -30.24
CA VAL A 248 16.40 -2.04 -29.76
C VAL A 248 15.01 -2.64 -29.93
N ASP A 249 14.87 -3.65 -30.81
CA ASP A 249 13.57 -4.13 -31.25
C ASP A 249 13.51 -5.66 -31.31
N GLY A 250 12.59 -6.29 -30.58
CA GLY A 250 12.41 -7.74 -30.67
C GLY A 250 13.56 -8.55 -30.05
N VAL A 251 14.39 -7.96 -29.19
CA VAL A 251 15.53 -8.64 -28.58
C VAL A 251 15.07 -9.47 -27.38
N THR A 252 15.60 -10.68 -27.26
CA THR A 252 15.39 -11.53 -26.08
C THR A 252 16.68 -11.61 -25.26
N ILE A 253 16.65 -11.16 -24.02
CA ILE A 253 17.78 -11.19 -23.09
C ILE A 253 17.52 -12.24 -22.02
N TRP A 254 18.51 -13.10 -21.80
CA TRP A 254 18.55 -14.01 -20.66
C TRP A 254 19.94 -13.98 -20.02
N ASN A 255 20.04 -13.35 -18.86
CA ASN A 255 21.31 -13.14 -18.19
C ASN A 255 21.14 -13.06 -16.68
N GLU A 256 21.58 -14.08 -15.94
CA GLU A 256 21.49 -14.10 -14.47
C GLU A 256 22.78 -13.62 -13.77
N GLY A 257 23.73 -13.11 -14.55
CA GLY A 257 25.02 -12.68 -14.05
C GLY A 257 24.95 -11.44 -13.13
N PRO A 258 26.02 -11.18 -12.35
CA PRO A 258 26.12 -9.99 -11.52
C PRO A 258 26.19 -8.72 -12.37
N ASN A 259 25.46 -7.67 -11.97
CA ASN A 259 25.32 -6.45 -12.78
C ASN A 259 24.86 -6.79 -14.21
N GLY A 260 23.88 -7.69 -14.28
CA GLY A 260 23.39 -8.27 -15.51
C GLY A 260 22.29 -7.44 -16.16
N ASP A 261 22.42 -6.11 -16.13
CA ASP A 261 21.45 -5.16 -16.67
C ASP A 261 21.16 -5.45 -18.17
N GLY A 262 19.90 -5.32 -18.58
CA GLY A 262 19.48 -5.69 -19.94
C GLY A 262 19.81 -4.64 -20.99
N CYS A 263 19.32 -3.42 -20.80
CA CYS A 263 19.62 -2.30 -21.70
C CYS A 263 19.90 -1.02 -20.92
N ASP A 264 21.07 -0.43 -21.18
CA ASP A 264 21.65 0.69 -20.44
C ASP A 264 21.91 1.91 -21.34
N PRO A 265 20.88 2.66 -21.81
CA PRO A 265 21.12 3.93 -22.47
C PRO A 265 21.80 4.92 -21.53
N GLU A 266 23.08 5.22 -21.78
CA GLU A 266 23.88 6.09 -20.95
C GLU A 266 24.28 7.38 -21.68
N ALA A 267 23.79 8.52 -21.18
CA ALA A 267 23.94 9.84 -21.82
C ALA A 267 23.54 9.83 -23.31
N CYS A 268 22.46 9.11 -23.62
CA CYS A 268 21.97 8.89 -24.98
C CYS A 268 20.78 9.78 -25.34
N GLU A 269 20.58 10.03 -26.63
CA GLU A 269 19.45 10.84 -27.13
C GLU A 269 18.70 10.09 -28.24
N ASN A 270 17.36 10.16 -28.20
CA ASN A 270 16.46 9.55 -29.19
C ASN A 270 16.63 8.02 -29.22
N VAL A 271 16.01 7.35 -28.25
CA VAL A 271 16.11 5.90 -28.04
C VAL A 271 14.73 5.26 -28.09
N LEU A 272 14.60 4.19 -28.87
CA LEU A 272 13.42 3.32 -28.92
C LEU A 272 13.80 1.92 -28.45
N ILE A 273 13.14 1.42 -27.41
CA ILE A 273 13.23 0.03 -26.93
C ILE A 273 11.84 -0.57 -27.05
N GLN A 274 11.66 -1.59 -27.89
CA GLN A 274 10.34 -2.15 -28.10
C GLN A 274 10.32 -3.65 -28.37
N ASN A 275 9.19 -4.30 -28.07
CA ASN A 275 8.96 -5.72 -28.36
C ASN A 275 10.01 -6.66 -27.74
N CYS A 276 10.69 -6.23 -26.68
CA CYS A 276 11.80 -6.97 -26.07
C CYS A 276 11.32 -7.82 -24.89
N ILE A 277 12.06 -8.91 -24.63
CA ILE A 277 11.89 -9.76 -23.44
C ILE A 277 13.16 -9.68 -22.61
N PHE A 278 13.00 -9.36 -21.32
CA PHE A 278 14.10 -9.20 -20.38
C PHE A 278 14.00 -10.19 -19.21
N HIS A 279 14.94 -11.12 -19.12
CA HIS A 279 15.23 -11.90 -17.92
C HIS A 279 16.65 -11.55 -17.44
N THR A 280 16.74 -10.73 -16.40
CA THR A 280 18.02 -10.10 -15.98
C THR A 280 18.36 -10.38 -14.51
N GLY A 281 19.67 -10.48 -14.22
CA GLY A 281 20.20 -10.63 -12.86
C GLY A 281 20.26 -9.31 -12.08
N ASP A 282 19.99 -8.18 -12.76
CA ASP A 282 19.87 -6.84 -12.19
C ASP A 282 18.70 -6.10 -12.90
N ASP A 283 18.76 -4.78 -13.10
CA ASP A 283 17.68 -4.01 -13.75
C ASP A 283 17.43 -4.42 -15.24
N CYS A 284 16.18 -4.54 -15.67
CA CYS A 284 15.85 -4.90 -17.06
C CYS A 284 16.26 -3.79 -18.04
N ILE A 285 15.85 -2.56 -17.74
CA ILE A 285 16.24 -1.34 -18.46
C ILE A 285 16.74 -0.32 -17.43
N ALA A 286 17.97 0.16 -17.59
CA ALA A 286 18.60 1.11 -16.69
C ALA A 286 19.13 2.34 -17.44
N ILE A 287 18.35 3.42 -17.43
CA ILE A 287 18.71 4.69 -18.06
C ILE A 287 19.69 5.45 -17.17
N LYS A 288 20.83 5.85 -17.74
CA LYS A 288 21.97 6.44 -17.02
C LYS A 288 22.53 7.67 -17.76
N SER A 289 23.44 8.41 -17.16
CA SER A 289 24.12 9.57 -17.73
C SER A 289 25.42 9.90 -16.99
N GLY A 290 26.19 8.86 -16.64
CA GLY A 290 27.46 9.00 -15.95
C GLY A 290 27.34 9.19 -14.45
N ARG A 291 28.45 8.94 -13.75
CA ARG A 291 28.55 8.95 -12.29
C ARG A 291 29.40 10.11 -11.80
N ASN A 292 28.87 10.82 -10.81
CA ASN A 292 29.52 11.90 -10.05
C ASN A 292 30.23 12.91 -10.96
N ASN A 293 31.52 13.17 -10.70
CA ASN A 293 32.29 14.20 -11.38
C ASN A 293 32.34 13.97 -12.90
N ASP A 294 32.53 12.74 -13.35
CA ASP A 294 32.53 12.41 -14.77
C ASP A 294 31.19 12.76 -15.43
N GLY A 295 30.07 12.29 -14.86
CA GLY A 295 28.75 12.61 -15.43
C GLY A 295 28.41 14.11 -15.39
N ARG A 296 28.82 14.81 -14.32
CA ARG A 296 28.68 16.28 -14.24
C ARG A 296 29.52 17.01 -15.29
N LEU A 297 30.74 16.53 -15.56
CA LEU A 297 31.62 17.11 -16.58
C LEU A 297 31.14 16.80 -18.01
N TRP A 298 30.56 15.61 -18.23
CA TRP A 298 29.93 15.28 -19.51
C TRP A 298 28.74 16.20 -19.78
N ASN A 299 27.99 16.54 -18.72
CA ASN A 299 26.83 17.43 -18.77
C ASN A 299 25.85 17.05 -19.91
N GLN A 300 25.65 15.75 -20.08
CA GLN A 300 24.85 15.19 -21.16
C GLN A 300 23.80 14.24 -20.56
N PRO A 301 22.52 14.65 -20.53
CA PRO A 301 21.47 13.79 -20.02
C PRO A 301 21.21 12.63 -20.99
N SER A 302 20.65 11.54 -20.45
CA SER A 302 19.88 10.64 -21.28
C SER A 302 18.50 11.24 -21.52
N LYS A 303 18.09 11.37 -22.78
CA LYS A 303 16.83 12.02 -23.11
C LYS A 303 16.11 11.48 -24.32
N ASN A 304 14.80 11.71 -24.36
CA ASN A 304 13.91 11.32 -25.45
C ASN A 304 13.94 9.80 -25.66
N ILE A 305 13.42 9.07 -24.67
CA ILE A 305 13.47 7.61 -24.63
C ILE A 305 12.05 7.05 -24.60
N ILE A 306 11.75 6.16 -25.55
CA ILE A 306 10.49 5.42 -25.63
C ILE A 306 10.77 3.95 -25.35
N ILE A 307 9.98 3.37 -24.45
CA ILE A 307 9.96 1.96 -24.07
C ILE A 307 8.53 1.46 -24.27
N ARG A 308 8.30 0.45 -25.12
CA ARG A 308 6.93 -0.07 -25.31
C ARG A 308 6.85 -1.54 -25.67
N ASN A 309 5.73 -2.19 -25.36
CA ASN A 309 5.47 -3.58 -25.74
C ASN A 309 6.55 -4.55 -25.24
N CYS A 310 7.14 -4.27 -24.07
CA CYS A 310 8.20 -5.08 -23.49
C CYS A 310 7.66 -5.99 -22.39
N LYS A 311 8.30 -7.15 -22.23
CA LYS A 311 8.06 -8.07 -21.12
C LYS A 311 9.30 -8.11 -20.22
N MET A 312 9.11 -7.78 -18.94
CA MET A 312 10.14 -7.87 -17.91
C MET A 312 9.83 -9.05 -17.00
N GLU A 313 10.56 -10.15 -17.19
CA GLU A 313 10.32 -11.44 -16.52
C GLU A 313 11.07 -11.55 -15.20
N ASP A 314 12.20 -10.86 -15.01
CA ASP A 314 12.94 -10.86 -13.74
C ASP A 314 13.93 -9.68 -13.66
N GLY A 315 14.35 -9.30 -12.44
CA GLY A 315 15.39 -8.28 -12.23
C GLY A 315 15.28 -7.39 -10.99
N HIS A 316 16.23 -6.48 -10.79
CA HIS A 316 16.16 -5.49 -9.68
C HIS A 316 15.20 -4.32 -9.93
N GLY A 317 14.74 -4.16 -11.17
CA GLY A 317 13.75 -3.16 -11.57
C GLY A 317 13.37 -3.29 -13.05
N GLY A 318 12.10 -3.01 -13.39
CA GLY A 318 11.61 -3.07 -14.77
C GLY A 318 12.11 -1.89 -15.61
N VAL A 319 11.67 -0.67 -15.27
CA VAL A 319 12.19 0.57 -15.85
C VAL A 319 12.89 1.37 -14.76
N VAL A 320 14.19 1.57 -14.93
CA VAL A 320 15.06 2.15 -13.91
C VAL A 320 15.79 3.38 -14.41
N ILE A 321 15.80 4.42 -13.58
CA ILE A 321 16.56 5.65 -13.80
C ILE A 321 17.65 5.69 -12.72
N GLY A 322 18.90 5.55 -13.17
CA GLY A 322 20.10 5.65 -12.33
C GLY A 322 20.80 4.34 -11.98
N SER A 323 21.75 4.34 -11.02
CA SER A 323 22.05 5.45 -10.09
C SER A 323 22.96 6.53 -10.69
N GLU A 324 23.64 6.19 -11.78
CA GLU A 324 24.55 7.04 -12.52
C GLU A 324 23.75 8.06 -13.33
N ILE A 325 23.26 9.12 -12.68
CA ILE A 325 22.34 10.12 -13.28
C ILE A 325 22.95 11.52 -13.35
N SER A 326 24.26 11.65 -13.15
CA SER A 326 24.89 12.95 -12.89
C SER A 326 24.77 13.93 -14.06
N GLY A 327 24.68 13.44 -15.30
CA GLY A 327 24.38 14.26 -16.48
C GLY A 327 22.90 14.61 -16.66
N GLY A 328 22.00 14.00 -15.89
CA GLY A 328 20.54 14.18 -15.93
C GLY A 328 19.80 13.08 -16.71
N CYS A 329 18.47 13.09 -16.60
CA CYS A 329 17.56 12.22 -17.35
C CYS A 329 16.26 12.97 -17.61
N GLU A 330 15.84 13.12 -18.88
CA GLU A 330 14.62 13.84 -19.23
C GLU A 330 13.82 13.15 -20.34
N ASN A 331 12.49 13.26 -20.28
CA ASN A 331 11.58 12.78 -21.34
C ASN A 331 11.70 11.26 -21.59
N VAL A 332 11.25 10.49 -20.59
CA VAL A 332 11.16 9.02 -20.68
C VAL A 332 9.70 8.61 -20.72
N TYR A 333 9.34 7.77 -21.69
CA TYR A 333 7.99 7.25 -21.90
C TYR A 333 8.03 5.71 -21.92
N ALA A 334 7.38 5.09 -20.95
CA ALA A 334 7.18 3.65 -20.89
C ALA A 334 5.69 3.31 -21.03
N GLU A 335 5.29 2.50 -22.00
CA GLU A 335 3.90 2.08 -22.16
C GLU A 335 3.70 0.62 -22.57
N ASP A 336 2.51 0.10 -22.32
CA ASP A 336 2.06 -1.21 -22.83
C ASP A 336 3.04 -2.35 -22.49
N CYS A 337 3.53 -2.38 -21.26
CA CYS A 337 4.49 -3.38 -20.78
C CYS A 337 3.85 -4.37 -19.80
N GLU A 338 4.41 -5.59 -19.78
CA GLU A 338 4.06 -6.64 -18.83
C GLU A 338 5.24 -6.92 -17.90
N MET A 339 5.00 -6.96 -16.60
CA MET A 339 6.04 -7.21 -15.60
C MET A 339 5.53 -8.18 -14.54
N ASP A 340 6.14 -9.35 -14.38
CA ASP A 340 5.64 -10.34 -13.42
C ASP A 340 6.71 -11.29 -12.91
N SER A 341 7.20 -11.04 -11.70
CA SER A 341 8.04 -12.01 -11.00
C SER A 341 8.17 -11.72 -9.49
N PRO A 342 8.22 -12.77 -8.64
CA PRO A 342 8.52 -12.59 -7.22
C PRO A 342 9.96 -12.14 -6.96
N HIS A 343 10.83 -12.23 -7.98
CA HIS A 343 12.23 -11.83 -7.96
C HIS A 343 12.45 -10.47 -8.65
N LEU A 344 11.46 -10.01 -9.44
CA LEU A 344 11.41 -8.62 -9.88
C LEU A 344 11.18 -7.68 -8.69
N ASP A 345 12.17 -6.88 -8.33
CA ASP A 345 12.07 -6.08 -7.12
C ASP A 345 11.09 -4.90 -7.26
N ARG A 346 11.14 -4.17 -8.38
CA ARG A 346 10.47 -2.85 -8.56
C ARG A 346 9.97 -2.65 -10.00
N ILE A 347 8.90 -1.89 -10.18
CA ILE A 347 8.31 -1.65 -11.52
C ILE A 347 8.90 -0.36 -12.13
N LEU A 348 8.60 0.79 -11.55
CA LEU A 348 9.29 2.04 -11.81
C LEU A 348 10.27 2.35 -10.68
N ARG A 349 11.56 2.47 -10.98
CA ARG A 349 12.61 2.73 -10.00
C ARG A 349 13.43 3.96 -10.37
N ILE A 350 13.51 4.92 -9.46
CA ILE A 350 14.43 6.07 -9.55
C ILE A 350 15.40 5.98 -8.37
N LYS A 351 16.70 5.93 -8.65
CA LYS A 351 17.76 5.81 -7.64
C LYS A 351 18.83 6.89 -7.84
N THR A 352 19.17 7.61 -6.78
CA THR A 352 20.22 8.64 -6.78
C THR A 352 20.69 8.95 -5.35
N ASN A 353 21.70 9.79 -5.20
CA ASN A 353 22.20 10.31 -3.92
C ASN A 353 22.86 11.69 -4.08
N ASN A 354 23.26 12.31 -2.97
CA ASN A 354 23.86 13.65 -2.96
C ASN A 354 25.33 13.73 -3.40
N CYS A 355 25.89 12.64 -3.96
CA CYS A 355 27.12 12.69 -4.72
C CYS A 355 26.87 12.90 -6.21
N ARG A 356 25.66 12.59 -6.70
CA ARG A 356 25.36 12.61 -8.13
C ARG A 356 25.13 14.03 -8.66
N GLY A 357 24.31 14.84 -7.99
CA GLY A 357 23.68 16.00 -8.61
C GLY A 357 22.68 15.55 -9.67
N GLY A 358 22.58 16.28 -10.78
CA GLY A 358 21.73 15.91 -11.91
C GLY A 358 20.23 16.21 -11.70
N VAL A 359 19.52 16.29 -12.82
CA VAL A 359 18.09 16.56 -12.88
C VAL A 359 17.40 15.37 -13.54
N ILE A 360 16.41 14.79 -12.85
CA ILE A 360 15.52 13.76 -13.38
C ILE A 360 14.14 14.39 -13.52
N LYS A 361 13.62 14.49 -14.74
CA LYS A 361 12.32 15.11 -14.99
C LYS A 361 11.55 14.45 -16.15
N ASN A 362 10.24 14.61 -16.15
CA ASN A 362 9.34 14.12 -17.21
C ASN A 362 9.51 12.60 -17.45
N ILE A 363 9.23 11.82 -16.40
CA ILE A 363 9.29 10.36 -16.41
C ILE A 363 7.86 9.82 -16.42
N ASN A 364 7.47 9.14 -17.49
CA ASN A 364 6.11 8.73 -17.77
C ASN A 364 6.01 7.20 -17.89
N MET A 365 5.04 6.61 -17.19
CA MET A 365 4.70 5.20 -17.30
C MET A 365 3.19 5.05 -17.44
N ARG A 366 2.70 4.37 -18.50
CA ARG A 366 1.27 4.07 -18.63
C ARG A 366 0.97 2.65 -19.09
N ASN A 367 -0.25 2.18 -18.85
CA ASN A 367 -0.76 0.89 -19.36
C ASN A 367 0.17 -0.30 -19.03
N VAL A 368 0.60 -0.41 -17.77
CA VAL A 368 1.49 -1.50 -17.33
C VAL A 368 0.70 -2.52 -16.51
N THR A 369 0.77 -3.79 -16.91
CA THR A 369 0.18 -4.89 -16.14
C THR A 369 1.25 -5.58 -15.32
N VAL A 370 1.05 -5.60 -14.00
CA VAL A 370 1.97 -6.24 -13.06
C VAL A 370 1.30 -7.42 -12.39
N GLY A 371 1.88 -8.62 -12.53
CA GLY A 371 1.45 -9.78 -11.74
C GLY A 371 1.91 -9.60 -10.29
N GLN A 372 3.20 -9.72 -10.04
CA GLN A 372 3.79 -9.39 -8.75
C GLN A 372 5.17 -8.73 -8.88
N CYS A 373 5.53 -7.95 -7.85
CA CYS A 373 6.91 -7.52 -7.61
C CYS A 373 7.25 -7.63 -6.11
N LYS A 374 8.53 -7.73 -5.77
CA LYS A 374 8.97 -7.99 -4.39
C LYS A 374 8.86 -6.78 -3.49
N GLU A 375 9.28 -5.60 -3.92
CA GLU A 375 9.35 -4.40 -3.07
C GLU A 375 8.22 -3.42 -3.36
N ALA A 376 8.25 -2.72 -4.49
CA ALA A 376 7.36 -1.59 -4.72
C ALA A 376 6.96 -1.44 -6.20
N VAL A 377 5.74 -0.98 -6.45
CA VAL A 377 5.33 -0.60 -7.81
C VAL A 377 6.06 0.68 -8.21
N VAL A 378 6.00 1.73 -7.39
CA VAL A 378 6.75 2.97 -7.62
C VAL A 378 7.77 3.17 -6.52
N LYS A 379 9.05 3.23 -6.88
CA LYS A 379 10.17 3.49 -5.96
C LYS A 379 10.98 4.70 -6.39
N ILE A 380 11.00 5.73 -5.55
CA ILE A 380 11.93 6.87 -5.66
C ILE A 380 12.86 6.84 -4.44
N ASN A 381 14.18 6.87 -4.67
CA ASN A 381 15.16 6.85 -3.59
C ASN A 381 16.32 7.80 -3.87
N LEU A 382 16.40 8.89 -3.09
CA LEU A 382 17.47 9.88 -3.12
C LEU A 382 18.58 9.60 -2.08
N ASP A 383 18.53 8.45 -1.40
CA ASP A 383 19.56 8.01 -0.44
C ASP A 383 20.16 6.64 -0.85
N TYR A 384 20.42 6.47 -2.15
CA TYR A 384 21.05 5.26 -2.68
C TYR A 384 22.55 5.20 -2.32
N GLU A 385 23.07 4.04 -1.90
CA GLU A 385 24.49 3.87 -1.50
C GLU A 385 25.01 5.02 -0.59
N PRO A 386 24.43 5.25 0.59
CA PRO A 386 24.77 6.40 1.44
C PRO A 386 26.22 6.39 1.94
N LYS A 387 26.95 5.28 1.76
CA LYS A 387 28.36 5.10 2.13
C LYS A 387 29.33 5.17 0.93
N GLU A 388 28.85 5.54 -0.25
CA GLU A 388 29.74 5.77 -1.40
C GLU A 388 30.82 6.81 -1.04
N ILE A 389 32.07 6.52 -1.41
CA ILE A 389 33.21 7.42 -1.22
C ILE A 389 33.18 8.41 -2.37
N CYS A 390 32.73 9.64 -2.15
CA CYS A 390 32.56 10.65 -3.20
C CYS A 390 32.49 12.05 -2.59
N TYR A 391 32.68 13.09 -3.42
CA TYR A 391 32.36 14.45 -3.00
C TYR A 391 30.84 14.61 -2.89
N ARG A 392 30.38 15.09 -1.72
CA ARG A 392 28.96 15.29 -1.39
C ARG A 392 28.59 16.77 -1.47
N GLY A 393 27.28 17.03 -1.51
CA GLY A 393 26.72 18.39 -1.62
C GLY A 393 26.12 18.68 -3.00
N PHE A 394 26.17 17.71 -3.90
CA PHE A 394 25.49 17.76 -5.20
C PHE A 394 24.10 17.14 -5.04
N GLU A 395 23.14 17.91 -4.52
CA GLU A 395 21.78 17.42 -4.33
C GLU A 395 21.10 17.16 -5.69
N PRO A 396 20.57 15.95 -5.94
CA PRO A 396 19.82 15.63 -7.16
C PRO A 396 18.43 16.26 -7.10
N SER A 397 17.74 16.36 -8.23
CA SER A 397 16.31 16.69 -8.28
C SER A 397 15.51 15.65 -9.07
N VAL A 398 14.31 15.33 -8.58
CA VAL A 398 13.33 14.46 -9.23
C VAL A 398 12.01 15.22 -9.30
N SER A 399 11.50 15.43 -10.51
CA SER A 399 10.24 16.14 -10.74
C SER A 399 9.44 15.53 -11.89
N GLN A 400 8.13 15.82 -11.98
CA GLN A 400 7.30 15.44 -13.13
C GLN A 400 7.35 13.93 -13.40
N VAL A 401 6.95 13.13 -12.41
CA VAL A 401 6.87 11.66 -12.55
C VAL A 401 5.40 11.25 -12.60
N TYR A 402 4.98 10.69 -13.72
CA TYR A 402 3.59 10.34 -13.98
C TYR A 402 3.44 8.84 -14.19
N VAL A 403 2.59 8.20 -13.39
CA VAL A 403 2.25 6.78 -13.48
C VAL A 403 0.75 6.65 -13.68
N GLU A 404 0.30 6.14 -14.82
CA GLU A 404 -1.11 6.10 -15.21
C GLU A 404 -1.57 4.70 -15.64
N ASN A 405 -2.75 4.25 -15.23
CA ASN A 405 -3.31 2.98 -15.70
C ASN A 405 -2.35 1.78 -15.47
N VAL A 406 -1.78 1.70 -14.26
CA VAL A 406 -0.93 0.59 -13.84
C VAL A 406 -1.68 -0.30 -12.85
N THR A 407 -1.61 -1.62 -13.08
CA THR A 407 -2.18 -2.62 -12.18
C THR A 407 -1.09 -3.46 -11.54
N CYS A 408 -1.28 -3.90 -10.30
CA CYS A 408 -0.39 -4.84 -9.61
C CYS A 408 -1.20 -5.78 -8.73
N LYS A 409 -0.92 -7.10 -8.74
CA LYS A 409 -1.65 -8.06 -7.88
C LYS A 409 -0.95 -8.36 -6.55
N LYS A 410 0.34 -8.04 -6.41
CA LYS A 410 1.09 -8.25 -5.16
C LYS A 410 2.37 -7.44 -5.10
N SER A 411 2.59 -6.74 -3.98
CA SER A 411 3.86 -6.09 -3.64
C SER A 411 4.02 -5.86 -2.14
N ASN A 412 5.21 -5.47 -1.67
CA ASN A 412 5.35 -5.02 -0.28
C ASN A 412 4.81 -3.59 -0.07
N TYR A 413 5.01 -2.71 -1.05
CA TYR A 413 4.54 -1.33 -1.06
C TYR A 413 3.87 -0.99 -2.40
N GLY A 414 2.83 -0.15 -2.38
CA GLY A 414 2.33 0.46 -3.61
C GLY A 414 3.31 1.53 -4.08
N VAL A 415 3.44 2.59 -3.27
CA VAL A 415 4.34 3.73 -3.52
C VAL A 415 5.32 3.87 -2.37
N LEU A 416 6.63 3.94 -2.70
CA LEU A 416 7.70 4.10 -1.73
C LEU A 416 8.65 5.23 -2.17
N ILE A 417 8.61 6.37 -1.48
CA ILE A 417 9.43 7.54 -1.76
C ILE A 417 10.36 7.80 -0.57
N VAL A 418 11.65 7.91 -0.86
CA VAL A 418 12.69 8.32 0.09
C VAL A 418 13.34 9.58 -0.47
N GLY A 419 12.85 10.73 -0.01
CA GLY A 419 13.45 12.04 -0.25
C GLY A 419 14.56 12.35 0.75
N ARG A 420 15.10 13.57 0.68
CA ARG A 420 16.14 14.06 1.58
C ARG A 420 15.49 14.84 2.74
N ASP A 421 16.08 14.78 3.93
CA ASP A 421 15.50 15.46 5.10
C ASP A 421 15.70 16.98 5.09
N GLN A 422 16.77 17.45 4.43
CA GLN A 422 17.14 18.86 4.46
C GLN A 422 16.58 19.67 3.28
N VAL A 423 16.41 19.03 2.12
CA VAL A 423 16.02 19.68 0.86
C VAL A 423 14.77 19.03 0.27
N GLU A 424 13.89 19.86 -0.28
CA GLU A 424 12.67 19.43 -0.99
C GLU A 424 13.00 19.27 -2.48
N ASN A 425 13.42 18.08 -2.87
CA ASN A 425 13.90 17.80 -4.23
C ASN A 425 13.22 16.60 -4.91
N VAL A 426 12.12 16.11 -4.31
CA VAL A 426 11.15 15.23 -4.97
C VAL A 426 9.83 16.00 -5.06
N THR A 427 9.43 16.35 -6.27
CA THR A 427 8.27 17.21 -6.52
C THR A 427 7.41 16.69 -7.66
N ASP A 428 6.13 17.05 -7.71
CA ASP A 428 5.24 16.77 -8.85
C ASP A 428 5.23 15.29 -9.28
N ILE A 429 4.79 14.44 -8.35
CA ILE A 429 4.66 12.99 -8.56
C ILE A 429 3.18 12.68 -8.62
N THR A 430 2.69 12.10 -9.72
CA THR A 430 1.28 11.75 -9.87
C THR A 430 1.13 10.26 -10.15
N VAL A 431 0.31 9.58 -9.35
CA VAL A 431 -0.14 8.20 -9.61
C VAL A 431 -1.64 8.24 -9.86
N LYS A 432 -2.04 7.94 -11.10
CA LYS A 432 -3.38 8.16 -11.63
C LYS A 432 -4.02 6.88 -12.15
N ASN A 433 -5.29 6.65 -11.85
CA ASN A 433 -6.06 5.50 -12.36
C ASN A 433 -5.33 4.16 -12.17
N CYS A 434 -4.72 3.95 -11.00
CA CYS A 434 -3.90 2.78 -10.71
C CYS A 434 -4.60 1.87 -9.69
N LYS A 435 -4.38 0.56 -9.81
CA LYS A 435 -4.92 -0.44 -8.87
C LYS A 435 -3.84 -1.40 -8.40
N PHE A 436 -3.45 -1.31 -7.13
CA PHE A 436 -2.46 -2.20 -6.52
C PHE A 436 -3.12 -3.08 -5.47
N ASP A 437 -3.43 -4.30 -5.85
CA ASP A 437 -3.95 -5.35 -4.97
C ASP A 437 -2.78 -6.11 -4.29
N GLY A 438 -3.06 -6.79 -3.19
CA GLY A 438 -2.09 -7.64 -2.49
C GLY A 438 -0.88 -6.90 -1.92
N VAL A 439 -1.01 -5.62 -1.56
CA VAL A 439 0.06 -4.84 -0.91
C VAL A 439 0.19 -5.27 0.56
N ILE A 440 1.39 -5.70 0.96
CA ILE A 440 1.59 -6.41 2.25
C ILE A 440 2.01 -5.49 3.40
N LYS A 441 2.92 -4.52 3.17
CA LYS A 441 3.49 -3.69 4.26
C LYS A 441 2.73 -2.38 4.45
N GLN A 442 2.83 -1.46 3.49
CA GLN A 442 2.15 -0.16 3.55
C GLN A 442 1.70 0.25 2.15
N PRO A 443 0.48 0.81 2.00
CA PRO A 443 0.01 1.32 0.71
C PRO A 443 0.95 2.38 0.12
N VAL A 444 1.27 3.38 0.94
CA VAL A 444 2.15 4.50 0.59
C VAL A 444 3.10 4.74 1.75
N LYS A 445 4.40 4.87 1.47
CA LYS A 445 5.41 5.30 2.43
C LYS A 445 6.26 6.40 1.83
N ILE A 446 6.25 7.57 2.47
CA ILE A 446 7.05 8.73 2.08
C ILE A 446 7.91 9.14 3.28
N THR A 447 9.22 9.26 3.08
CA THR A 447 10.16 9.80 4.07
C THR A 447 10.99 10.92 3.43
N GLY A 448 11.49 11.85 4.25
CA GLY A 448 12.14 13.06 3.76
C GLY A 448 11.14 14.09 3.24
N LYS A 449 11.63 15.22 2.74
CA LYS A 449 10.81 16.32 2.22
C LYS A 449 10.38 16.05 0.78
N THR A 450 9.10 16.24 0.49
CA THR A 450 8.49 16.10 -0.84
C THR A 450 7.40 17.15 -1.03
N ARG A 451 7.14 17.56 -2.28
CA ARG A 451 6.00 18.45 -2.63
C ARG A 451 5.15 17.87 -3.74
N ASP A 452 3.86 18.19 -3.76
CA ASP A 452 2.96 17.90 -4.89
C ASP A 452 2.95 16.41 -5.30
N VAL A 453 2.95 15.50 -4.31
CA VAL A 453 2.73 14.06 -4.54
C VAL A 453 1.22 13.81 -4.53
N LYS A 454 0.64 13.44 -5.66
CA LYS A 454 -0.81 13.34 -5.87
C LYS A 454 -1.24 11.91 -6.21
N PHE A 455 -2.33 11.48 -5.59
CA PHE A 455 -2.99 10.21 -5.87
C PHE A 455 -4.38 10.49 -6.45
N ASP A 456 -4.54 10.23 -7.75
CA ASP A 456 -5.81 10.45 -8.47
C ASP A 456 -6.40 9.09 -8.85
N ASN A 457 -7.46 8.67 -8.16
CA ASN A 457 -8.06 7.35 -8.38
C ASN A 457 -7.03 6.19 -8.26
N LEU A 458 -6.17 6.27 -7.24
CA LEU A 458 -5.29 5.17 -6.84
C LEU A 458 -6.02 4.30 -5.82
N ILE A 459 -6.27 3.04 -6.16
CA ILE A 459 -6.87 2.05 -5.26
C ILE A 459 -5.79 1.08 -4.80
N ILE A 460 -5.62 0.93 -3.50
CA ILE A 460 -4.71 -0.06 -2.90
C ILE A 460 -5.49 -0.98 -1.96
N ASN A 461 -5.43 -2.29 -2.22
CA ASN A 461 -6.16 -3.31 -1.46
C ASN A 461 -7.66 -2.98 -1.30
N GLY A 462 -8.31 -2.49 -2.35
CA GLY A 462 -9.72 -2.09 -2.35
C GLY A 462 -10.02 -0.71 -1.74
N SER A 463 -9.05 -0.06 -1.08
CA SER A 463 -9.22 1.26 -0.48
C SER A 463 -8.69 2.36 -1.40
N LEU A 464 -9.47 3.43 -1.60
CA LEU A 464 -9.05 4.63 -2.30
C LEU A 464 -7.98 5.36 -1.48
N VAL A 465 -6.83 5.61 -2.09
CA VAL A 465 -5.77 6.42 -1.47
C VAL A 465 -6.08 7.89 -1.70
N LEU A 466 -6.29 8.62 -0.62
CA LEU A 466 -6.48 10.07 -0.64
C LEU A 466 -5.31 10.77 0.02
N ASN A 467 -4.84 11.83 -0.62
CA ASN A 467 -4.06 12.86 0.03
C ASN A 467 -4.84 13.49 1.19
N LYS A 468 -4.14 14.00 2.21
CA LYS A 468 -4.77 14.59 3.41
C LYS A 468 -5.65 15.80 3.05
N GLU A 469 -5.19 16.60 2.09
CA GLU A 469 -5.87 17.76 1.53
C GLU A 469 -7.16 17.38 0.79
N ASP A 470 -7.23 16.19 0.19
CA ASP A 470 -8.37 15.73 -0.63
C ASP A 470 -9.45 14.99 0.18
N ARG A 471 -9.19 14.69 1.46
CA ARG A 471 -10.20 14.08 2.35
C ARG A 471 -11.35 15.07 2.60
N PRO A 472 -12.62 14.65 2.40
CA PRO A 472 -13.78 15.52 2.62
C PRO A 472 -13.94 15.95 4.08
N TYR A 473 -13.50 15.10 5.01
CA TYR A 473 -13.51 15.34 6.46
C TYR A 473 -12.09 15.08 7.01
N GLN A 474 -11.71 15.77 8.09
CA GLN A 474 -10.45 15.47 8.80
C GLN A 474 -10.68 14.57 10.02
N ALA A 475 -11.88 14.61 10.60
CA ALA A 475 -12.31 13.76 11.70
C ALA A 475 -12.99 12.49 11.17
N TYR A 476 -12.67 11.34 11.76
CA TYR A 476 -13.24 10.05 11.35
C TYR A 476 -14.65 9.85 11.88
N SER A 477 -15.00 10.43 13.04
CA SER A 477 -16.37 10.36 13.58
C SER A 477 -17.37 11.09 12.67
N GLU A 478 -17.02 12.28 12.20
CA GLU A 478 -17.79 13.07 11.24
C GLU A 478 -17.83 12.38 9.88
N TRP A 479 -16.69 11.88 9.39
CA TRP A 479 -16.62 11.18 8.11
C TRP A 479 -17.49 9.93 8.08
N LEU A 480 -17.44 9.08 9.12
CA LEU A 480 -18.25 7.86 9.14
C LEU A 480 -19.74 8.18 9.29
N THR A 481 -20.10 9.16 10.12
CA THR A 481 -21.50 9.60 10.28
C THR A 481 -22.11 10.01 8.93
N HIS A 482 -21.42 10.86 8.17
CA HIS A 482 -21.89 11.27 6.85
C HIS A 482 -21.84 10.14 5.82
N SER A 483 -20.89 9.21 5.96
CA SER A 483 -20.83 8.02 5.11
C SER A 483 -22.05 7.12 5.29
N GLU A 484 -22.52 6.94 6.53
CA GLU A 484 -23.74 6.19 6.83
C GLU A 484 -25.00 6.90 6.36
N MET A 485 -25.13 8.21 6.59
CA MET A 485 -26.27 8.98 6.07
C MET A 485 -26.34 8.95 4.53
N SER A 486 -25.18 8.88 3.86
CA SER A 486 -25.12 8.73 2.40
C SER A 486 -25.50 7.33 1.95
N ARG A 487 -25.15 6.29 2.72
CA ARG A 487 -25.52 4.88 2.45
C ARG A 487 -26.99 4.60 2.73
N VAL A 488 -27.53 5.18 3.79
CA VAL A 488 -28.88 4.93 4.28
C VAL A 488 -29.58 6.27 4.46
N ALA A 489 -30.45 6.62 3.51
CA ALA A 489 -31.12 7.92 3.49
C ALA A 489 -32.07 8.17 4.68
N HIS A 490 -32.53 7.13 5.38
CA HIS A 490 -33.45 7.25 6.52
C HIS A 490 -33.00 6.41 7.71
N PRO A 491 -32.96 6.96 8.94
CA PRO A 491 -32.44 6.26 10.12
C PRO A 491 -33.25 5.02 10.52
N TYR A 492 -34.54 4.99 10.20
CA TYR A 492 -35.41 3.85 10.49
C TYR A 492 -35.19 2.66 9.55
N LEU A 493 -34.33 2.81 8.53
CA LEU A 493 -33.90 1.78 7.58
C LEU A 493 -32.45 1.32 7.79
N LEU A 494 -31.78 1.77 8.86
CA LEU A 494 -30.47 1.25 9.26
C LEU A 494 -30.49 -0.28 9.47
N ASP A 495 -29.32 -0.89 9.71
CA ASP A 495 -29.19 -2.34 9.86
C ASP A 495 -29.73 -3.14 8.65
N PHE A 496 -29.46 -2.62 7.45
CA PHE A 496 -29.82 -3.24 6.17
C PHE A 496 -31.33 -3.53 6.04
N SER A 497 -32.16 -2.73 6.72
CA SER A 497 -33.59 -2.97 6.77
C SER A 497 -34.31 -2.36 5.57
N SER A 498 -35.17 -3.14 4.92
CA SER A 498 -36.06 -2.64 3.86
C SER A 498 -37.36 -2.02 4.38
N LYS A 499 -37.59 -2.05 5.70
CA LYS A 499 -38.78 -1.52 6.37
C LYS A 499 -38.40 -0.83 7.69
N PRO A 500 -39.21 0.12 8.18
CA PRO A 500 -38.98 0.74 9.50
C PRO A 500 -38.79 -0.33 10.59
N LYS A 501 -37.67 -0.25 11.32
CA LYS A 501 -37.26 -1.29 12.26
C LYS A 501 -36.88 -0.70 13.61
N TRP A 502 -37.47 -1.23 14.67
CA TRP A 502 -37.07 -0.96 16.05
C TRP A 502 -36.07 -2.01 16.52
N SER A 503 -34.83 -1.60 16.79
CA SER A 503 -33.78 -2.51 17.25
C SER A 503 -32.70 -1.77 18.01
N TYR A 504 -32.02 -2.46 18.93
CA TYR A 504 -30.93 -1.92 19.75
C TYR A 504 -29.85 -1.24 18.92
N VAL A 505 -29.52 -1.83 17.77
CA VAL A 505 -28.44 -1.39 16.92
C VAL A 505 -28.68 0.01 16.32
N MET A 506 -29.96 0.34 16.05
CA MET A 506 -30.34 1.66 15.56
C MET A 506 -30.01 2.72 16.61
N GLY A 507 -30.36 2.45 17.87
CA GLY A 507 -30.10 3.37 18.97
C GLY A 507 -28.60 3.58 19.22
N ILE A 508 -27.80 2.53 19.07
CA ILE A 508 -26.35 2.60 19.26
C ILE A 508 -25.69 3.48 18.21
N GLU A 509 -25.98 3.22 16.94
CA GLU A 509 -25.42 4.01 15.84
C GLU A 509 -25.89 5.47 15.89
N MET A 510 -27.20 5.69 16.07
CA MET A 510 -27.76 7.05 16.15
C MET A 510 -27.31 7.83 17.39
N GLU A 511 -27.03 7.18 18.52
CA GLU A 511 -26.39 7.87 19.65
C GLU A 511 -24.97 8.33 19.30
N GLY A 512 -24.20 7.50 18.58
CA GLY A 512 -22.90 7.90 18.04
C GLY A 512 -23.02 9.13 17.13
N MET A 513 -23.95 9.10 16.18
CA MET A 513 -24.22 10.23 15.28
C MET A 513 -24.68 11.48 16.04
N LEU A 514 -25.50 11.33 17.08
CA LEU A 514 -25.91 12.45 17.94
C LEU A 514 -24.71 13.05 18.68
N ASP A 515 -23.79 12.22 19.17
CA ASP A 515 -22.56 12.67 19.81
C ASP A 515 -21.63 13.38 18.81
N THR A 516 -21.58 12.94 17.56
CA THR A 516 -20.89 13.66 16.47
C THR A 516 -21.50 15.05 16.26
N TYR A 517 -22.82 15.16 16.08
CA TYR A 517 -23.48 16.45 15.93
C TYR A 517 -23.21 17.38 17.10
N LEU A 518 -23.35 16.88 18.34
CA LEU A 518 -23.16 17.69 19.54
C LEU A 518 -21.72 18.18 19.71
N TYR A 519 -20.74 17.41 19.22
CA TYR A 519 -19.34 17.80 19.28
C TYR A 519 -18.96 18.82 18.18
N TYR A 520 -19.51 18.67 16.97
CA TYR A 520 -19.15 19.48 15.79
C TYR A 520 -20.05 20.68 15.49
N LYS A 521 -21.16 20.84 16.20
CA LYS A 521 -21.99 22.06 16.14
C LYS A 521 -21.21 23.32 16.57
N ASP A 522 -21.80 24.48 16.29
CA ASP A 522 -21.24 25.79 16.63
C ASP A 522 -19.92 26.07 15.89
N ASN A 523 -19.87 25.80 14.57
CA ASN A 523 -18.72 26.02 13.68
C ASN A 523 -17.47 25.16 13.97
N LYS A 524 -17.63 23.95 14.49
CA LYS A 524 -16.49 23.03 14.77
C LYS A 524 -16.26 21.98 13.69
N SER A 525 -17.21 21.79 12.77
CA SER A 525 -17.15 20.81 11.67
C SER A 525 -15.79 20.82 10.94
N THR A 526 -15.31 19.63 10.60
CA THR A 526 -14.08 19.42 9.82
C THR A 526 -14.34 19.20 8.33
N PHE A 527 -15.59 19.36 7.90
CA PHE A 527 -15.97 19.26 6.50
C PHE A 527 -15.33 20.37 5.66
N LYS A 528 -14.74 19.98 4.53
CA LYS A 528 -14.06 20.93 3.61
C LYS A 528 -14.96 21.51 2.51
N GLY A 529 -16.20 21.04 2.38
CA GLY A 529 -17.12 21.54 1.36
C GLY A 529 -17.72 22.91 1.70
N LYS A 530 -18.53 23.43 0.78
CA LYS A 530 -19.32 24.65 1.03
C LYS A 530 -20.38 24.34 2.09
N ASP A 531 -20.62 25.29 3.00
CA ASP A 531 -21.67 25.24 4.03
C ASP A 531 -21.52 24.12 5.09
N ALA A 532 -20.36 24.07 5.76
CA ALA A 532 -20.06 23.10 6.82
C ALA A 532 -21.11 23.03 7.95
N GLU A 533 -21.71 24.16 8.34
CA GLU A 533 -22.74 24.16 9.38
C GLU A 533 -24.05 23.49 8.90
N ALA A 534 -24.45 23.74 7.64
CA ALA A 534 -25.61 23.07 7.07
C ALA A 534 -25.38 21.57 6.92
N ASN A 535 -24.15 21.16 6.58
CA ASN A 535 -23.76 19.76 6.58
C ASN A 535 -23.89 19.13 7.98
N ASN A 536 -23.44 19.80 9.04
CA ASN A 536 -23.59 19.31 10.40
C ASN A 536 -25.06 19.25 10.88
N GLU A 537 -25.87 20.27 10.55
CA GLU A 537 -27.31 20.29 10.85
C GLU A 537 -28.10 19.17 10.17
N ALA A 538 -27.61 18.66 9.03
CA ALA A 538 -28.23 17.52 8.36
C ALA A 538 -28.23 16.26 9.25
N ILE A 539 -27.22 16.09 10.13
CA ILE A 539 -27.18 14.98 11.09
C ILE A 539 -28.38 15.06 12.03
N LEU A 540 -28.64 16.25 12.59
CA LEU A 540 -29.74 16.45 13.53
C LEU A 540 -31.11 16.20 12.87
N ASN A 541 -31.29 16.67 11.63
CA ASN A 541 -32.52 16.46 10.88
C ASN A 541 -32.75 14.98 10.59
N TYR A 542 -31.70 14.27 10.16
CA TYR A 542 -31.73 12.82 9.99
C TYR A 542 -32.17 12.12 11.28
N LEU A 543 -31.57 12.47 12.43
CA LEU A 543 -31.88 11.86 13.72
C LEU A 543 -33.32 12.11 14.22
N LYS A 544 -33.93 13.25 13.87
CA LYS A 544 -35.33 13.57 14.22
C LYS A 544 -36.34 12.66 13.52
N GLU A 545 -36.01 12.11 12.35
CA GLU A 545 -36.93 11.25 11.59
C GLU A 545 -37.25 9.94 12.33
N TYR A 546 -36.30 9.37 13.05
CA TYR A 546 -36.49 8.08 13.70
C TYR A 546 -37.60 8.08 14.77
N PRO A 547 -37.57 8.93 15.83
CA PRO A 547 -38.66 8.98 16.80
C PRO A 547 -39.99 9.35 16.14
N ALA A 548 -39.99 10.28 15.18
CA ALA A 548 -41.20 10.69 14.46
C ALA A 548 -41.84 9.56 13.66
N LYS A 549 -41.03 8.65 13.11
CA LYS A 549 -41.51 7.50 12.34
C LYS A 549 -41.92 6.32 13.21
N MET A 550 -41.19 6.08 14.29
CA MET A 550 -41.29 4.84 15.05
C MET A 550 -42.24 4.93 16.24
N ILE A 551 -42.59 6.13 16.72
CA ILE A 551 -43.40 6.36 17.91
C ILE A 551 -44.59 7.25 17.57
N ASP A 552 -45.81 6.76 17.81
CA ASP A 552 -47.03 7.56 17.62
C ASP A 552 -47.34 8.47 18.82
N GLU A 553 -48.36 9.32 18.70
CA GLU A 553 -48.78 10.26 19.76
C GLU A 553 -49.31 9.56 21.04
N GLN A 554 -49.76 8.31 20.91
CA GLN A 554 -50.18 7.47 22.03
C GLN A 554 -48.99 6.77 22.70
N GLY A 555 -47.78 6.87 22.14
CA GLY A 555 -46.56 6.26 22.63
C GLY A 555 -46.39 4.80 22.24
N ASN A 556 -47.16 4.30 21.27
CA ASN A 556 -46.94 2.97 20.71
C ASN A 556 -45.69 2.99 19.84
N ILE A 557 -44.86 1.96 20.00
CA ILE A 557 -43.60 1.83 19.30
C ILE A 557 -43.76 0.77 18.20
N THR A 558 -43.50 1.14 16.95
CA THR A 558 -43.62 0.24 15.80
C THR A 558 -42.65 -0.95 15.95
N GLY A 559 -43.18 -2.17 15.93
CA GLY A 559 -42.40 -3.40 16.03
C GLY A 559 -42.01 -3.82 17.46
N TYR A 560 -42.38 -3.04 18.47
CA TYR A 560 -42.17 -3.37 19.88
C TYR A 560 -43.35 -4.17 20.44
N LYS A 561 -43.04 -5.16 21.29
CA LYS A 561 -44.04 -5.92 22.07
C LYS A 561 -43.58 -6.02 23.51
N TYR A 562 -44.45 -5.65 24.43
CA TYR A 562 -44.12 -5.59 25.85
C TYR A 562 -43.88 -6.99 26.44
N GLU A 563 -44.67 -7.96 25.99
CA GLU A 563 -44.71 -9.34 26.49
C GLU A 563 -43.47 -10.16 26.09
N ASP A 564 -42.73 -9.71 25.07
CA ASP A 564 -41.48 -10.35 24.67
C ASP A 564 -40.40 -10.22 25.74
N PHE A 565 -40.55 -9.22 26.64
CA PHE A 565 -39.55 -8.85 27.65
C PHE A 565 -38.13 -8.90 27.08
N ASN A 566 -37.95 -8.32 25.88
CA ASN A 566 -36.69 -8.39 25.16
C ASN A 566 -35.84 -7.16 25.54
N LEU A 567 -34.69 -7.38 26.18
CA LEU A 567 -33.80 -6.28 26.56
C LEU A 567 -33.25 -5.52 25.35
N ASP A 568 -33.04 -6.17 24.21
CA ASP A 568 -32.56 -5.50 22.99
C ASP A 568 -33.52 -4.38 22.55
N ASN A 569 -34.83 -4.58 22.74
CA ASN A 569 -35.81 -3.56 22.40
C ASN A 569 -35.73 -2.33 23.31
N VAL A 570 -35.04 -2.42 24.45
CA VAL A 570 -34.89 -1.33 25.42
C VAL A 570 -33.69 -0.45 25.12
N ARG A 571 -32.62 -0.96 24.48
CA ARG A 571 -31.39 -0.16 24.28
C ARG A 571 -31.68 1.16 23.56
N THR A 572 -32.54 1.14 22.55
CA THR A 572 -32.95 2.34 21.78
C THR A 572 -33.59 3.42 22.66
N ALA A 573 -34.12 3.08 23.83
CA ALA A 573 -34.74 4.04 24.74
C ALA A 573 -33.78 5.12 25.24
N LYS A 574 -32.47 4.83 25.37
CA LYS A 574 -31.49 5.85 25.77
C LYS A 574 -31.31 6.91 24.69
N PHE A 575 -31.23 6.52 23.42
CA PHE A 575 -31.29 7.44 22.28
C PHE A 575 -32.55 8.31 22.34
N ILE A 576 -33.72 7.68 22.49
CA ILE A 576 -35.00 8.39 22.54
C ILE A 576 -35.08 9.34 23.73
N LEU A 577 -34.54 8.98 24.89
CA LEU A 577 -34.46 9.85 26.06
C LEU A 577 -33.64 11.11 25.75
N ARG A 578 -32.47 10.94 25.11
CA ARG A 578 -31.64 12.08 24.70
C ARG A 578 -32.33 12.97 23.68
N MET A 579 -32.98 12.37 22.68
CA MET A 579 -33.77 13.12 21.69
C MET A 579 -34.97 13.82 22.32
N HIS A 580 -35.67 13.20 23.29
CA HIS A 580 -36.76 13.81 24.03
C HIS A 580 -36.30 15.02 24.85
N ASN A 581 -35.12 14.95 25.47
CA ASN A 581 -34.57 16.07 26.22
C ASN A 581 -34.27 17.29 25.32
N LEU A 582 -33.96 17.05 24.05
CA LEU A 582 -33.73 18.10 23.06
C LEU A 582 -35.03 18.57 22.38
N PHE A 583 -35.93 17.63 22.08
CA PHE A 583 -37.17 17.83 21.33
C PHE A 583 -38.30 17.02 22.00
N PRO A 584 -38.90 17.55 23.08
CA PRO A 584 -39.89 16.81 23.83
C PRO A 584 -41.18 16.63 23.02
N SER A 585 -41.80 15.47 23.14
CA SER A 585 -43.14 15.18 22.61
C SER A 585 -43.89 14.22 23.53
N GLU A 586 -45.22 14.30 23.50
CA GLU A 586 -46.06 13.47 24.38
C GLU A 586 -45.91 11.97 24.08
N GLY A 587 -45.82 11.60 22.79
CA GLY A 587 -45.59 10.22 22.35
C GLY A 587 -44.27 9.65 22.87
N THR A 588 -43.18 10.41 22.79
CA THR A 588 -41.86 9.95 23.26
C THR A 588 -41.83 9.78 24.78
N ASP A 589 -42.46 10.67 25.56
CA ASP A 589 -42.60 10.53 27.01
C ASP A 589 -43.37 9.25 27.40
N LYS A 590 -44.51 8.96 26.75
CA LYS A 590 -45.29 7.74 26.97
C LYS A 590 -44.50 6.47 26.59
N ALA A 591 -43.77 6.50 25.48
CA ALA A 591 -42.92 5.39 25.05
C ALA A 591 -41.80 5.10 26.06
N LEU A 592 -41.10 6.14 26.54
CA LEU A 592 -40.04 6.00 27.55
C LEU A 592 -40.57 5.42 28.87
N LYS A 593 -41.75 5.86 29.32
CA LYS A 593 -42.42 5.30 30.50
C LYS A 593 -42.76 3.82 30.31
N THR A 594 -43.16 3.41 29.12
CA THR A 594 -43.45 2.01 28.78
C THR A 594 -42.19 1.15 28.81
N LEU A 595 -41.10 1.60 28.19
CA LEU A 595 -39.80 0.90 28.19
C LEU A 595 -39.22 0.80 29.61
N PHE A 596 -39.34 1.86 30.42
CA PHE A 596 -38.92 1.82 31.82
C PHE A 596 -39.83 0.89 32.67
N LYS A 597 -41.13 0.82 32.34
CA LYS A 597 -42.05 -0.16 32.94
C LYS A 597 -41.66 -1.60 32.60
N GLN A 598 -41.18 -1.86 31.38
CA GLN A 598 -40.64 -3.17 31.02
C GLN A 598 -39.48 -3.52 31.95
N LEU A 599 -38.47 -2.66 32.10
CA LEU A 599 -37.32 -2.95 32.98
C LEU A 599 -37.73 -3.26 34.42
N LYS A 600 -38.67 -2.50 35.00
CA LYS A 600 -39.20 -2.80 36.36
C LYS A 600 -39.88 -4.17 36.48
N LYS A 601 -40.41 -4.71 35.37
CA LYS A 601 -41.17 -5.96 35.32
C LYS A 601 -40.45 -7.06 34.56
N GLN A 602 -39.25 -6.80 34.09
CA GLN A 602 -38.42 -7.73 33.35
C GLN A 602 -38.18 -8.95 34.24
N PRO A 603 -38.44 -10.17 33.75
CA PRO A 603 -38.14 -11.41 34.48
C PRO A 603 -36.68 -11.47 34.91
N ARG A 604 -36.42 -12.10 36.04
CA ARG A 604 -35.10 -12.15 36.67
C ARG A 604 -34.74 -13.56 37.10
N THR A 605 -33.44 -13.84 37.14
CA THR A 605 -32.87 -15.01 37.81
C THR A 605 -33.17 -14.96 39.32
N LYS A 606 -32.94 -16.06 40.04
CA LYS A 606 -33.09 -16.08 41.51
C LYS A 606 -32.16 -15.09 42.19
N GLU A 607 -31.01 -14.80 41.57
CA GLU A 607 -30.08 -13.77 42.01
C GLU A 607 -30.50 -12.34 41.64
N GLY A 608 -31.61 -12.17 40.94
CA GLY A 608 -32.16 -10.87 40.62
C GLY A 608 -31.53 -10.20 39.39
N VAL A 609 -30.81 -10.94 38.53
CA VAL A 609 -30.29 -10.41 37.26
C VAL A 609 -31.35 -10.58 36.17
N TYR A 610 -31.54 -9.59 35.31
CA TYR A 610 -32.51 -9.69 34.22
C TYR A 610 -32.25 -10.91 33.32
N TRP A 611 -33.32 -11.63 32.99
CA TRP A 611 -33.29 -12.52 31.84
C TRP A 611 -33.07 -11.69 30.59
N HIS A 612 -32.27 -12.20 29.66
CA HIS A 612 -31.98 -11.50 28.43
C HIS A 612 -33.26 -11.24 27.60
N LYS A 613 -34.11 -12.27 27.46
CA LYS A 613 -35.45 -12.21 26.83
C LYS A 613 -36.38 -13.23 27.48
N ALA A 614 -37.70 -13.09 27.32
CA ALA A 614 -38.63 -14.14 27.78
C ALA A 614 -38.31 -15.52 27.15
N ILE A 615 -37.95 -15.54 25.87
CA ILE A 615 -37.54 -16.76 25.15
C ILE A 615 -36.20 -17.35 25.62
N TYR A 616 -35.44 -16.61 26.44
CA TYR A 616 -34.18 -17.03 27.04
C TYR A 616 -34.32 -17.06 28.57
N ALA A 617 -35.37 -17.73 29.05
CA ALA A 617 -35.67 -17.82 30.46
C ALA A 617 -34.47 -18.35 31.27
N ASN A 618 -34.18 -17.71 32.40
CA ASN A 618 -33.06 -17.98 33.30
C ASN A 618 -31.65 -17.70 32.75
N GLN A 619 -31.55 -17.07 31.58
CA GLN A 619 -30.25 -16.78 30.95
C GLN A 619 -29.88 -15.30 31.09
N VAL A 620 -28.62 -15.08 31.50
CA VAL A 620 -27.98 -13.76 31.54
C VAL A 620 -26.92 -13.72 30.47
N TRP A 621 -27.01 -12.75 29.57
CA TRP A 621 -26.02 -12.48 28.54
C TRP A 621 -25.34 -11.16 28.86
N LEU A 622 -24.03 -11.07 28.64
CA LEU A 622 -23.28 -9.83 28.82
C LEU A 622 -23.91 -8.67 28.04
N ASP A 623 -24.40 -8.95 26.85
CA ASP A 623 -25.16 -8.08 25.95
C ASP A 623 -26.33 -7.41 26.68
N GLY A 624 -27.13 -8.21 27.41
CA GLY A 624 -28.34 -7.73 28.09
C GLY A 624 -28.06 -6.66 29.15
N ILE A 625 -26.87 -6.68 29.76
CA ILE A 625 -26.43 -5.66 30.71
C ILE A 625 -26.33 -4.31 30.00
N PHE A 626 -25.74 -4.27 28.81
CA PHE A 626 -25.66 -3.07 27.98
C PHE A 626 -27.03 -2.64 27.43
N MET A 627 -27.88 -3.59 27.05
CA MET A 627 -29.16 -3.24 26.44
C MET A 627 -30.13 -2.60 27.44
N GLY A 628 -30.06 -2.98 28.72
CA GLY A 628 -30.98 -2.49 29.76
C GLY A 628 -30.43 -1.38 30.65
N LEU A 629 -29.27 -1.60 31.28
CA LEU A 629 -28.84 -0.79 32.42
C LEU A 629 -28.49 0.67 32.10
N PRO A 630 -27.83 1.00 30.97
CA PRO A 630 -27.55 2.39 30.62
C PRO A 630 -28.79 3.27 30.53
N PHE A 631 -29.87 2.78 29.92
CA PHE A 631 -31.15 3.50 29.91
C PHE A 631 -31.79 3.55 31.30
N TYR A 632 -31.75 2.44 32.03
CA TYR A 632 -32.31 2.34 33.39
C TYR A 632 -31.72 3.39 34.34
N CYS A 633 -30.39 3.52 34.36
CA CYS A 633 -29.68 4.48 35.17
C CYS A 633 -29.97 5.92 34.72
N ASN A 634 -29.85 6.22 33.41
CA ASN A 634 -30.11 7.55 32.88
C ASN A 634 -31.53 8.03 33.17
N TYR A 635 -32.53 7.20 32.87
CA TYR A 635 -33.92 7.56 33.08
C TYR A 635 -34.22 7.78 34.56
N ALA A 636 -33.70 6.93 35.46
CA ALA A 636 -33.92 7.08 36.89
C ALA A 636 -33.30 8.38 37.43
N VAL A 637 -32.07 8.72 37.03
CA VAL A 637 -31.37 9.92 37.49
C VAL A 637 -31.98 11.19 36.93
N GLN A 638 -32.39 11.19 35.65
CA GLN A 638 -32.94 12.39 35.00
C GLN A 638 -34.40 12.68 35.39
N THR A 639 -35.19 11.66 35.75
CA THR A 639 -36.65 11.83 35.94
C THR A 639 -37.14 11.64 37.38
N MET A 640 -36.27 11.25 38.32
CA MET A 640 -36.67 10.92 39.69
C MET A 640 -35.85 11.65 40.74
N LYS A 641 -36.45 11.85 41.92
CA LYS A 641 -35.72 12.40 43.08
C LYS A 641 -34.54 11.50 43.45
N PRO A 642 -33.39 12.07 43.91
CA PRO A 642 -32.17 11.31 44.18
C PRO A 642 -32.36 10.05 45.05
N LYS A 643 -33.15 10.15 46.13
CA LYS A 643 -33.48 8.99 47.00
C LYS A 643 -34.13 7.83 46.25
N LYS A 644 -34.97 8.12 45.25
CA LYS A 644 -35.66 7.12 44.44
C LYS A 644 -34.75 6.61 43.33
N ALA A 645 -33.97 7.48 42.70
CA ALA A 645 -32.97 7.12 41.70
C ALA A 645 -31.94 6.13 42.27
N LYS A 646 -31.48 6.34 43.52
CA LYS A 646 -30.52 5.48 44.23
C LYS A 646 -30.91 4.00 44.19
N LYS A 647 -32.19 3.65 44.40
CA LYS A 647 -32.65 2.25 44.38
C LYS A 647 -32.38 1.57 43.03
N TYR A 648 -32.52 2.32 41.93
CA TYR A 648 -32.28 1.80 40.59
C TYR A 648 -30.79 1.70 40.26
N LEU A 649 -29.99 2.63 40.77
CA LEU A 649 -28.52 2.53 40.69
C LEU A 649 -28.00 1.33 41.48
N ASP A 650 -28.48 1.12 42.72
CA ASP A 650 -28.09 -0.03 43.54
C ASP A 650 -28.42 -1.36 42.84
N ASP A 651 -29.61 -1.45 42.24
CA ASP A 651 -30.02 -2.61 41.43
C ASP A 651 -29.13 -2.80 40.20
N ALA A 652 -28.76 -1.74 39.49
CA ALA A 652 -27.85 -1.84 38.34
C ALA A 652 -26.45 -2.33 38.74
N VAL A 653 -25.89 -1.83 39.85
CA VAL A 653 -24.60 -2.29 40.38
C VAL A 653 -24.66 -3.77 40.75
N ASP A 654 -25.71 -4.20 41.45
CA ASP A 654 -25.87 -5.61 41.83
C ASP A 654 -25.93 -6.53 40.60
N GLN A 655 -26.63 -6.11 39.55
CA GLN A 655 -26.71 -6.90 38.32
C GLN A 655 -25.36 -7.02 37.61
N MET A 656 -24.56 -5.95 37.57
CA MET A 656 -23.19 -6.02 37.05
C MET A 656 -22.33 -6.98 37.89
N ILE A 657 -22.24 -6.78 39.21
CA ILE A 657 -21.40 -7.62 40.08
C ILE A 657 -21.80 -9.10 40.03
N LYS A 658 -23.09 -9.41 40.00
CA LYS A 658 -23.56 -10.80 39.88
C LYS A 658 -23.25 -11.39 38.51
N THR A 659 -23.37 -10.59 37.44
CA THR A 659 -22.96 -11.04 36.10
C THR A 659 -21.47 -11.36 36.06
N ASP A 660 -20.61 -10.51 36.65
CA ASP A 660 -19.18 -10.81 36.82
C ASP A 660 -18.96 -12.16 37.49
N LYS A 661 -19.56 -12.36 38.68
CA LYS A 661 -19.41 -13.62 39.44
C LYS A 661 -19.82 -14.85 38.65
N ARG A 662 -20.83 -14.74 37.79
CA ARG A 662 -21.42 -15.89 37.07
C ARG A 662 -20.79 -16.15 35.70
N THR A 663 -20.21 -15.15 35.06
CA THR A 663 -19.64 -15.29 33.71
C THR A 663 -18.12 -15.23 33.67
N TYR A 664 -17.46 -14.70 34.70
CA TYR A 664 -16.00 -14.67 34.78
C TYR A 664 -15.42 -16.08 34.88
N ASP A 665 -14.41 -16.37 34.07
CA ASP A 665 -13.68 -17.62 34.03
C ASP A 665 -12.24 -17.39 34.51
N GLU A 666 -11.90 -17.94 35.68
CA GLU A 666 -10.59 -17.80 36.31
C GLU A 666 -9.44 -18.32 35.43
N LYS A 667 -9.71 -19.36 34.61
CA LYS A 667 -8.68 -19.99 33.77
C LYS A 667 -8.20 -19.04 32.67
N THR A 668 -9.15 -18.43 31.96
CA THR A 668 -8.85 -17.50 30.87
C THR A 668 -8.68 -16.06 31.35
N GLN A 669 -9.19 -15.74 32.55
CA GLN A 669 -9.38 -14.39 33.06
C GLN A 669 -10.27 -13.55 32.13
N LEU A 670 -11.29 -14.16 31.55
CA LEU A 670 -12.23 -13.52 30.63
C LEU A 670 -13.68 -13.85 31.03
N TRP A 671 -14.65 -13.14 30.45
CA TRP A 671 -16.07 -13.35 30.71
C TRP A 671 -16.71 -14.12 29.56
N LYS A 672 -17.32 -15.26 29.88
CA LYS A 672 -18.08 -16.06 28.92
C LYS A 672 -19.31 -15.29 28.45
N HIS A 673 -19.69 -15.48 27.19
CA HIS A 673 -20.79 -14.73 26.54
C HIS A 673 -22.08 -14.77 27.37
N ALA A 674 -22.46 -15.92 27.90
CA ALA A 674 -23.66 -16.05 28.72
C ALA A 674 -23.52 -17.07 29.85
N TRP A 675 -24.50 -16.99 30.75
CA TRP A 675 -24.74 -17.93 31.84
C TRP A 675 -26.23 -18.31 31.87
N ASP A 676 -26.53 -19.60 31.96
CA ASP A 676 -27.85 -20.13 32.27
C ASP A 676 -27.88 -20.57 33.74
N GLU A 677 -28.72 -19.95 34.57
CA GLU A 677 -28.85 -20.26 36.00
C GLU A 677 -29.29 -21.72 36.26
N THR A 678 -29.94 -22.36 35.29
CA THR A 678 -30.46 -23.73 35.45
C THR A 678 -29.49 -24.82 34.98
N HIS A 679 -28.45 -24.43 34.23
CA HIS A 679 -27.49 -25.32 33.57
C HIS A 679 -28.14 -26.31 32.58
N GLN A 680 -29.40 -26.07 32.20
CA GLN A 680 -30.19 -26.99 31.38
C GLN A 680 -30.03 -26.72 29.89
N GLN A 681 -29.71 -25.48 29.49
CA GLN A 681 -29.49 -25.17 28.09
C GLN A 681 -28.39 -26.06 27.48
N PHE A 682 -28.59 -26.44 26.23
CA PHE A 682 -27.72 -27.40 25.53
C PHE A 682 -26.29 -26.88 25.33
N TRP A 683 -26.12 -25.55 25.24
CA TRP A 683 -24.82 -24.88 25.14
C TRP A 683 -24.16 -24.63 26.50
N ALA A 684 -24.92 -24.75 27.60
CA ALA A 684 -24.46 -24.40 28.93
C ALA A 684 -23.65 -25.54 29.56
N ASP A 685 -22.51 -25.18 30.13
CA ASP A 685 -21.70 -26.07 30.96
C ASP A 685 -22.56 -26.62 32.12
N LYS A 686 -22.47 -27.93 32.36
CA LYS A 686 -23.35 -28.60 33.33
C LYS A 686 -22.98 -28.31 34.79
N GLU A 687 -21.73 -27.95 35.07
CA GLU A 687 -21.26 -27.64 36.41
C GLU A 687 -21.49 -26.18 36.78
N ASN A 688 -21.29 -25.25 35.84
CA ASN A 688 -21.27 -23.82 36.13
C ASN A 688 -22.23 -22.96 35.30
N GLY A 689 -22.92 -23.54 34.32
CA GLY A 689 -23.93 -22.86 33.49
C GLY A 689 -23.38 -21.90 32.45
N LYS A 690 -22.05 -21.74 32.32
CA LYS A 690 -21.45 -20.78 31.39
C LYS A 690 -21.45 -21.30 29.95
N SER A 691 -21.46 -20.39 28.99
CA SER A 691 -21.14 -20.70 27.59
C SER A 691 -19.66 -21.03 27.41
N GLN A 692 -19.31 -21.73 26.33
CA GLN A 692 -17.96 -22.26 26.12
C GLN A 692 -16.88 -21.18 25.97
N HIS A 693 -17.17 -20.13 25.21
CA HIS A 693 -16.17 -19.15 24.78
C HIS A 693 -16.44 -17.71 25.23
N THR A 694 -15.35 -16.93 25.24
CA THR A 694 -15.40 -15.47 25.36
C THR A 694 -15.54 -14.86 23.98
N TRP A 695 -16.76 -14.45 23.64
CA TRP A 695 -17.02 -13.66 22.47
C TRP A 695 -16.66 -12.19 22.73
N ALA A 696 -15.78 -11.62 21.90
CA ALA A 696 -15.21 -10.30 22.13
C ALA A 696 -16.28 -9.20 22.22
N ARG A 697 -17.31 -9.26 21.37
CA ARG A 697 -18.39 -8.27 21.39
C ARG A 697 -19.27 -8.37 22.64
N ALA A 698 -19.52 -9.57 23.16
CA ALA A 698 -20.24 -9.73 24.43
C ALA A 698 -19.50 -9.02 25.57
N LEU A 699 -18.18 -9.24 25.67
CA LEU A 699 -17.35 -8.54 26.65
C LEU A 699 -17.31 -7.02 26.39
N GLY A 700 -17.24 -6.61 25.11
CA GLY A 700 -17.32 -5.21 24.69
C GLY A 700 -18.58 -4.52 25.20
N TRP A 701 -19.75 -5.16 25.02
CA TRP A 701 -21.02 -4.66 25.56
C TRP A 701 -20.97 -4.51 27.07
N TYR A 702 -20.43 -5.50 27.77
CA TYR A 702 -20.37 -5.48 29.23
C TYR A 702 -19.56 -4.29 29.78
N VAL A 703 -18.37 -4.05 29.23
CA VAL A 703 -17.51 -2.93 29.67
C VAL A 703 -18.04 -1.57 29.21
N MET A 704 -18.76 -1.52 28.09
CA MET A 704 -19.50 -0.33 27.70
C MET A 704 -20.67 -0.06 28.65
N ALA A 705 -21.37 -1.09 29.12
CA ALA A 705 -22.48 -0.93 30.06
C ALA A 705 -22.01 -0.29 31.37
N MET A 706 -20.87 -0.75 31.90
CA MET A 706 -20.24 -0.14 33.08
C MET A 706 -19.92 1.32 32.83
N THR A 707 -19.28 1.62 31.69
CA THR A 707 -18.85 2.97 31.32
C THR A 707 -20.03 3.94 31.17
N GLU A 708 -21.10 3.52 30.49
CA GLU A 708 -22.29 4.34 30.31
C GLU A 708 -23.15 4.46 31.58
N CYS A 709 -23.15 3.44 32.44
CA CYS A 709 -23.78 3.54 33.76
C CYS A 709 -23.01 4.51 34.66
N LEU A 710 -21.67 4.49 34.62
CA LEU A 710 -20.83 5.45 35.33
C LEU A 710 -21.10 6.90 34.89
N ASP A 711 -21.34 7.15 33.60
CA ASP A 711 -21.74 8.48 33.12
C ASP A 711 -23.08 8.95 33.69
N ALA A 712 -24.00 8.03 33.99
CA ALA A 712 -25.30 8.35 34.59
C ALA A 712 -25.23 8.49 36.12
N MET A 713 -24.28 7.81 36.79
CA MET A 713 -24.15 7.82 38.24
C MET A 713 -23.60 9.18 38.72
N PRO A 714 -24.23 9.82 39.72
CA PRO A 714 -23.65 10.98 40.40
C PRO A 714 -22.25 10.69 40.95
N GLU A 715 -21.35 11.67 40.93
CA GLU A 715 -19.96 11.49 41.42
C GLU A 715 -19.89 11.07 42.90
N ASP A 716 -20.86 11.50 43.71
CA ASP A 716 -21.00 11.17 45.14
C ASP A 716 -21.79 9.87 45.40
N TYR A 717 -22.17 9.12 44.36
CA TYR A 717 -22.87 7.85 44.52
C TYR A 717 -21.98 6.81 45.20
N ALA A 718 -22.38 6.36 46.41
CA ALA A 718 -21.56 5.54 47.29
C ALA A 718 -20.98 4.25 46.68
N ARG A 719 -21.69 3.62 45.72
CA ARG A 719 -21.27 2.36 45.10
C ARG A 719 -20.57 2.53 43.75
N ARG A 720 -20.29 3.77 43.34
CA ARG A 720 -19.61 4.08 42.08
C ARG A 720 -18.24 3.41 41.98
N GLY A 721 -17.51 3.32 43.10
CA GLY A 721 -16.21 2.64 43.19
C GLY A 721 -16.25 1.16 42.80
N GLU A 722 -17.29 0.42 43.17
CA GLU A 722 -17.43 -1.00 42.84
C GLU A 722 -17.47 -1.22 41.31
N VAL A 723 -18.12 -0.31 40.57
CA VAL A 723 -18.19 -0.39 39.10
C VAL A 723 -16.85 -0.04 38.47
N ILE A 724 -16.11 0.93 39.03
CA ILE A 724 -14.77 1.31 38.55
C ILE A 724 -13.78 0.16 38.77
N GLU A 725 -13.82 -0.50 39.93
CA GLU A 725 -12.97 -1.67 40.23
C GLU A 725 -13.25 -2.81 39.24
N LEU A 726 -14.54 -3.09 38.99
CA LEU A 726 -14.95 -4.10 38.03
C LEU A 726 -14.51 -3.76 36.59
N LEU A 727 -14.64 -2.49 36.20
CA LEU A 727 -14.16 -2.01 34.90
C LEU A 727 -12.63 -2.19 34.79
N ASN A 728 -11.86 -1.85 35.82
CA ASN A 728 -10.41 -2.05 35.83
C ASN A 728 -10.03 -3.53 35.69
N LYS A 729 -10.72 -4.42 36.42
CA LYS A 729 -10.53 -5.88 36.32
C LYS A 729 -10.76 -6.37 34.88
N ALA A 730 -11.84 -5.92 34.24
CA ALA A 730 -12.17 -6.30 32.87
C ALA A 730 -11.16 -5.74 31.86
N MET A 731 -10.81 -4.45 31.96
CA MET A 731 -9.91 -3.81 31.01
C MET A 731 -8.47 -4.30 31.12
N ALA A 732 -8.01 -4.70 32.32
CA ALA A 732 -6.72 -5.40 32.47
C ALA A 732 -6.66 -6.66 31.60
N SER A 733 -7.75 -7.43 31.58
CA SER A 733 -7.87 -8.64 30.78
C SER A 733 -8.01 -8.33 29.29
N VAL A 734 -8.82 -7.33 28.91
CA VAL A 734 -8.92 -6.88 27.51
C VAL A 734 -7.54 -6.51 26.95
N VAL A 735 -6.76 -5.69 27.66
CA VAL A 735 -5.41 -5.30 27.20
C VAL A 735 -4.46 -6.49 27.12
N LYS A 736 -4.54 -7.45 28.06
CA LYS A 736 -3.74 -8.69 28.02
C LYS A 736 -3.94 -9.49 26.72
N TYR A 737 -5.15 -9.47 26.16
CA TYR A 737 -5.50 -10.19 24.93
C TYR A 737 -5.43 -9.32 23.65
N GLN A 738 -4.94 -8.08 23.74
CA GLN A 738 -4.74 -7.23 22.56
C GLN A 738 -3.66 -7.83 21.65
N ASP A 739 -3.96 -7.99 20.36
CA ASP A 739 -2.97 -8.52 19.41
C ASP A 739 -1.77 -7.58 19.31
N LYS A 740 -0.57 -8.13 19.47
CA LYS A 740 0.65 -7.33 19.56
C LYS A 740 0.99 -6.67 18.23
N LYS A 741 0.69 -7.32 17.10
CA LYS A 741 1.06 -6.91 15.74
C LYS A 741 0.13 -5.84 15.19
N THR A 742 -1.16 -6.00 15.40
CA THR A 742 -2.21 -5.16 14.81
C THR A 742 -2.79 -4.16 15.80
N GLY A 743 -2.74 -4.45 17.10
CA GLY A 743 -3.32 -3.60 18.15
C GLY A 743 -4.82 -3.82 18.37
N VAL A 744 -5.45 -4.74 17.64
CA VAL A 744 -6.90 -5.01 17.74
C VAL A 744 -7.15 -6.42 18.33
N TRP A 745 -8.40 -6.87 18.36
CA TRP A 745 -8.79 -8.13 18.99
C TRP A 745 -9.43 -9.11 18.00
N TYR A 746 -9.31 -10.40 18.30
CA TYR A 746 -10.00 -11.47 17.60
C TYR A 746 -11.46 -11.62 18.07
N ASP A 747 -12.35 -12.14 17.21
CA ASP A 747 -13.77 -12.36 17.54
C ASP A 747 -13.96 -13.28 18.75
N VAL A 748 -13.22 -14.40 18.82
CA VAL A 748 -13.20 -15.30 19.97
C VAL A 748 -11.87 -15.14 20.72
N MET A 749 -11.89 -14.50 21.89
CA MET A 749 -10.68 -14.03 22.57
C MET A 749 -9.84 -15.14 23.21
N ASP A 750 -10.49 -16.24 23.59
CA ASP A 750 -9.86 -17.35 24.30
C ASP A 750 -9.41 -18.50 23.38
N VAL A 751 -9.49 -18.33 22.05
CA VAL A 751 -9.11 -19.34 21.06
C VAL A 751 -8.01 -18.84 20.13
N LYS A 752 -6.91 -19.61 20.04
CA LYS A 752 -5.82 -19.41 19.09
C LYS A 752 -5.95 -20.41 17.94
N ASP A 753 -6.69 -20.04 16.91
CA ASP A 753 -6.93 -20.84 15.72
C ASP A 753 -6.81 -19.94 14.47
N PRO A 754 -6.16 -20.38 13.38
CA PRO A 754 -6.02 -19.58 12.15
C PRO A 754 -7.34 -19.23 11.46
N ARG A 755 -8.45 -19.92 11.78
CA ARG A 755 -9.80 -19.59 11.28
C ARG A 755 -10.42 -18.40 12.01
N ASN A 756 -9.90 -18.07 13.20
CA ASN A 756 -10.30 -16.88 13.94
C ASN A 756 -9.86 -15.62 13.17
N TYR A 757 -10.55 -14.51 13.37
CA TYR A 757 -10.30 -13.27 12.64
C TYR A 757 -10.32 -12.06 13.56
N LEU A 758 -9.57 -11.03 13.18
CA LEU A 758 -9.61 -9.72 13.84
C LEU A 758 -10.97 -9.08 13.55
N GLU A 759 -11.69 -8.70 14.60
CA GLU A 759 -13.09 -8.27 14.51
C GLU A 759 -13.21 -6.79 14.89
N SER A 760 -13.89 -6.02 14.04
CA SER A 760 -13.87 -4.55 14.13
C SER A 760 -14.84 -3.99 15.16
N THR A 761 -15.95 -4.67 15.44
CA THR A 761 -16.96 -4.21 16.39
C THR A 761 -16.41 -4.16 17.81
N ALA A 762 -15.94 -5.30 18.32
CA ALA A 762 -15.38 -5.43 19.66
C ALA A 762 -14.14 -4.56 19.82
N SER A 763 -13.30 -4.49 18.79
CA SER A 763 -12.12 -3.63 18.80
C SER A 763 -12.50 -2.15 18.97
N SER A 764 -13.55 -1.70 18.28
CA SER A 764 -14.09 -0.34 18.44
C SER A 764 -14.65 -0.09 19.83
N MET A 765 -15.37 -1.07 20.42
CA MET A 765 -15.88 -0.99 21.79
C MET A 765 -14.77 -0.88 22.82
N PHE A 766 -13.74 -1.73 22.70
CA PHE A 766 -12.60 -1.70 23.62
C PHE A 766 -11.81 -0.41 23.49
N ALA A 767 -11.56 0.07 22.27
CA ALA A 767 -10.90 1.36 22.04
C ALA A 767 -11.68 2.50 22.70
N PHE A 768 -13.01 2.56 22.49
CA PHE A 768 -13.88 3.53 23.13
C PHE A 768 -13.77 3.50 24.67
N VAL A 769 -13.91 2.33 25.29
CA VAL A 769 -13.87 2.20 26.75
C VAL A 769 -12.49 2.51 27.32
N LEU A 770 -11.40 2.10 26.67
CA LEU A 770 -10.04 2.43 27.08
C LEU A 770 -9.79 3.93 27.09
N LEU A 771 -10.15 4.61 25.99
CA LEU A 771 -9.92 6.04 25.82
C LEU A 771 -10.83 6.87 26.74
N LYS A 772 -12.12 6.55 26.80
CA LYS A 772 -13.08 7.24 27.67
C LYS A 772 -12.80 6.99 29.15
N GLY A 773 -12.50 5.74 29.51
CA GLY A 773 -12.17 5.36 30.88
C GLY A 773 -10.95 6.13 31.39
N TYR A 774 -9.93 6.33 30.56
CA TYR A 774 -8.81 7.20 30.90
C TYR A 774 -9.23 8.67 31.05
N ARG A 775 -9.93 9.24 30.06
CA ARG A 775 -10.38 10.65 30.07
C ARG A 775 -11.21 10.99 31.30
N LYS A 776 -12.03 10.04 31.76
CA LYS A 776 -12.90 10.16 32.92
C LYS A 776 -12.22 9.82 34.26
N GLY A 777 -10.96 9.39 34.24
CA GLY A 777 -10.19 9.04 35.44
C GLY A 777 -10.53 7.67 36.03
N TYR A 778 -11.21 6.79 35.28
CA TYR A 778 -11.54 5.43 35.70
C TYR A 778 -10.38 4.46 35.47
N LEU A 779 -9.56 4.72 34.45
CA LEU A 779 -8.45 3.86 34.04
C LEU A 779 -7.13 4.66 34.04
N ALA A 780 -6.04 3.99 34.40
CA ALA A 780 -4.69 4.56 34.37
C ALA A 780 -4.16 4.82 32.93
N GLU A 781 -3.07 5.58 32.82
CA GLU A 781 -2.49 6.02 31.53
C GLU A 781 -2.14 4.87 30.57
N GLN A 782 -1.65 3.73 31.07
CA GLN A 782 -1.35 2.56 30.24
C GLN A 782 -2.54 2.06 29.40
N TYR A 783 -3.77 2.29 29.87
CA TYR A 783 -4.99 1.95 29.13
C TYR A 783 -5.27 2.96 28.00
N ARG A 784 -4.92 4.24 28.18
CA ARG A 784 -4.94 5.23 27.09
C ARG A 784 -4.05 4.77 25.94
N ASP A 785 -2.83 4.35 26.25
CA ASP A 785 -1.86 3.93 25.24
C ASP A 785 -2.33 2.69 24.49
N ALA A 786 -2.94 1.73 25.20
CA ALA A 786 -3.61 0.58 24.58
C ALA A 786 -4.79 1.00 23.69
N GLY A 787 -5.58 2.01 24.11
CA GLY A 787 -6.68 2.57 23.34
C GLY A 787 -6.21 3.29 22.06
N ILE A 788 -5.15 4.09 22.14
CA ILE A 788 -4.52 4.74 20.97
C ILE A 788 -3.99 3.67 20.01
N LYS A 789 -3.33 2.63 20.53
CA LYS A 789 -2.85 1.51 19.72
C LYS A 789 -3.99 0.80 19.01
N ALA A 790 -5.09 0.53 19.72
CA ALA A 790 -6.29 -0.07 19.14
C ALA A 790 -6.90 0.80 18.04
N TYR A 791 -7.05 2.09 18.28
CA TYR A 791 -7.61 3.02 17.30
C TYR A 791 -6.78 3.04 16.00
N LYS A 792 -5.46 3.13 16.11
CA LYS A 792 -4.54 3.04 14.96
C LYS A 792 -4.66 1.71 14.22
N GLY A 793 -4.83 0.62 14.97
CA GLY A 793 -5.11 -0.71 14.41
C GLY A 793 -6.42 -0.75 13.65
N ILE A 794 -7.50 -0.16 14.17
CA ILE A 794 -8.80 -0.10 13.50
C ILE A 794 -8.71 0.67 12.18
N LEU A 795 -8.09 1.85 12.17
CA LEU A 795 -7.88 2.62 10.94
C LEU A 795 -7.14 1.84 9.87
N LYS A 796 -6.16 1.02 10.28
CA LYS A 796 -5.32 0.26 9.37
C LYS A 796 -5.98 -1.03 8.87
N GLU A 797 -6.62 -1.78 9.77
CA GLU A 797 -7.09 -3.14 9.49
C GLU A 797 -8.55 -3.17 9.02
N PHE A 798 -9.35 -2.12 9.33
CA PHE A 798 -10.80 -2.12 9.14
C PHE A 798 -11.37 -0.93 8.38
N ILE A 799 -10.73 0.24 8.37
CA ILE A 799 -11.25 1.40 7.62
C ILE A 799 -10.85 1.33 6.15
N GLN A 800 -11.87 1.39 5.29
CA GLN A 800 -11.71 1.45 3.84
C GLN A 800 -12.32 2.75 3.33
N VAL A 801 -11.58 3.47 2.47
CA VAL A 801 -12.12 4.62 1.74
C VAL A 801 -12.68 4.10 0.42
N ASN A 802 -13.94 4.42 0.15
CA ASN A 802 -14.66 3.98 -1.04
C ASN A 802 -14.39 4.91 -2.24
N PRO A 803 -14.65 4.47 -3.49
CA PRO A 803 -14.48 5.30 -4.67
C PRO A 803 -15.28 6.61 -4.65
N ASP A 804 -16.43 6.63 -3.96
CA ASP A 804 -17.27 7.82 -3.76
C ASP A 804 -16.78 8.74 -2.61
N LYS A 805 -15.60 8.45 -2.05
CA LYS A 805 -14.97 9.13 -0.90
C LYS A 805 -15.73 8.98 0.43
N THR A 806 -16.74 8.13 0.52
CA THR A 806 -17.24 7.66 1.82
C THR A 806 -16.23 6.70 2.46
N ILE A 807 -16.34 6.46 3.77
CA ILE A 807 -15.56 5.41 4.45
C ILE A 807 -16.47 4.29 4.93
N SER A 808 -15.92 3.09 5.05
CA SER A 808 -16.58 1.91 5.60
C SER A 808 -15.77 1.29 6.73
N LEU A 809 -16.48 0.78 7.74
CA LEU A 809 -15.92 -0.06 8.79
C LEU A 809 -16.11 -1.52 8.39
N THR A 810 -15.03 -2.18 8.00
CA THR A 810 -15.09 -3.56 7.48
C THR A 810 -14.97 -4.60 8.59
N LYS A 811 -15.20 -5.88 8.27
CA LYS A 811 -15.00 -7.03 9.16
C LYS A 811 -15.80 -7.00 10.47
N CYS A 812 -17.04 -6.53 10.42
CA CYS A 812 -17.94 -6.62 11.56
C CYS A 812 -18.59 -8.01 11.61
N CYS A 813 -18.58 -8.68 12.75
CA CYS A 813 -19.44 -9.85 12.95
C CYS A 813 -20.90 -9.41 12.86
N SER A 814 -21.71 -10.00 11.98
CA SER A 814 -23.09 -9.53 11.77
C SER A 814 -24.02 -9.83 12.95
N VAL A 815 -23.87 -11.01 13.55
CA VAL A 815 -24.66 -11.49 14.70
C VAL A 815 -23.98 -12.71 15.31
N SER A 816 -24.00 -12.82 16.64
CA SER A 816 -23.79 -14.10 17.34
C SER A 816 -24.72 -14.14 18.56
N GLY A 817 -25.09 -15.33 19.00
CA GLY A 817 -26.00 -15.55 20.12
C GLY A 817 -25.98 -17.01 20.57
N LEU A 818 -26.79 -17.36 21.56
CA LEU A 818 -26.92 -18.73 22.06
C LEU A 818 -28.39 -19.18 22.01
N GLY A 819 -28.63 -20.45 21.66
CA GLY A 819 -29.98 -21.02 21.61
C GLY A 819 -31.00 -20.24 20.75
N PRO A 820 -32.30 -20.25 21.12
CA PRO A 820 -32.87 -20.85 22.34
C PRO A 820 -32.97 -22.37 22.24
N GLY A 821 -32.84 -23.08 23.36
CA GLY A 821 -33.32 -24.47 23.50
C GLY A 821 -34.82 -24.53 23.78
N ASP A 822 -35.34 -25.67 24.25
CA ASP A 822 -36.73 -25.78 24.68
C ASP A 822 -37.03 -24.86 25.87
N GLY A 823 -38.23 -24.29 25.90
CA GLY A 823 -38.65 -23.40 26.97
C GLY A 823 -40.09 -22.91 26.83
N PRO A 824 -40.67 -22.39 27.92
CA PRO A 824 -42.11 -22.05 27.99
C PRO A 824 -42.53 -20.95 27.01
N TYR A 825 -41.59 -20.11 26.55
CA TYR A 825 -41.85 -19.01 25.63
C TYR A 825 -41.25 -19.26 24.23
N VAL A 826 -40.59 -20.40 24.02
CA VAL A 826 -39.87 -20.70 22.78
C VAL A 826 -40.82 -21.36 21.79
N LYS A 827 -41.12 -20.67 20.69
CA LYS A 827 -41.93 -21.24 19.60
C LYS A 827 -41.16 -22.27 18.76
N LYS A 828 -39.87 -22.02 18.53
CA LYS A 828 -38.99 -22.87 17.74
C LYS A 828 -37.57 -22.82 18.33
N PRO A 829 -37.05 -23.92 18.88
CA PRO A 829 -35.67 -24.01 19.31
C PRO A 829 -34.69 -23.81 18.15
N ASN A 830 -33.48 -23.34 18.45
CA ASN A 830 -32.36 -23.20 17.53
C ASN A 830 -31.08 -23.77 18.14
N TYR A 831 -30.84 -25.07 17.90
CA TYR A 831 -29.66 -25.77 18.40
C TYR A 831 -28.38 -25.48 17.63
N LYS A 832 -28.44 -24.73 16.51
CA LYS A 832 -27.23 -24.34 15.76
C LYS A 832 -26.34 -23.39 16.57
N ARG A 833 -26.95 -22.61 17.48
CA ARG A 833 -26.26 -21.62 18.31
C ARG A 833 -25.77 -22.24 19.62
N ASP A 834 -24.84 -23.18 19.49
CA ASP A 834 -24.32 -23.98 20.59
C ASP A 834 -23.15 -23.33 21.37
N GLY A 835 -22.70 -22.17 20.92
CA GLY A 835 -21.60 -21.44 21.55
C GLY A 835 -20.24 -22.07 21.36
N SER A 836 -20.10 -23.06 20.46
CA SER A 836 -18.82 -23.62 20.05
C SER A 836 -18.02 -22.62 19.20
N PHE A 837 -16.70 -22.82 19.09
CA PHE A 837 -15.87 -22.04 18.18
C PHE A 837 -16.37 -22.14 16.72
N GLU A 838 -16.77 -23.34 16.29
CA GLU A 838 -17.33 -23.57 14.94
C GLU A 838 -18.59 -22.74 14.69
N TYR A 839 -19.45 -22.61 15.71
CA TYR A 839 -20.62 -21.75 15.62
C TYR A 839 -20.24 -20.28 15.42
N TYR A 840 -19.36 -19.71 16.26
CA TYR A 840 -18.95 -18.32 16.13
C TYR A 840 -18.29 -18.04 14.76
N MET A 841 -17.46 -18.96 14.28
CA MET A 841 -16.84 -18.84 12.95
C MET A 841 -17.82 -19.05 11.79
N SER A 842 -19.00 -19.61 12.05
CA SER A 842 -20.06 -19.78 11.03
C SER A 842 -20.90 -18.54 10.80
N GLU A 843 -20.83 -17.55 11.71
CA GLU A 843 -21.65 -16.34 11.61
C GLU A 843 -21.09 -15.38 10.54
N PRO A 844 -21.95 -14.66 9.80
CA PRO A 844 -21.50 -13.84 8.68
C PRO A 844 -20.68 -12.64 9.16
N ILE A 845 -19.66 -12.29 8.38
CA ILE A 845 -18.93 -11.04 8.49
C ILE A 845 -19.50 -10.06 7.46
N ARG A 846 -19.77 -8.82 7.85
CA ARG A 846 -20.25 -7.76 6.95
C ARG A 846 -19.62 -6.41 7.28
N ASP A 847 -19.63 -5.51 6.31
CA ASP A 847 -19.15 -4.14 6.50
C ASP A 847 -20.28 -3.26 7.02
N ASN A 848 -19.94 -2.17 7.71
CA ASN A 848 -20.87 -1.15 8.19
C ASN A 848 -22.01 -1.74 9.05
N ASP A 849 -21.70 -2.74 9.88
CA ASP A 849 -22.69 -3.21 10.85
C ASP A 849 -22.90 -2.12 11.90
N PRO A 850 -24.15 -1.66 12.14
CA PRO A 850 -24.45 -0.64 13.15
C PRO A 850 -23.91 -0.96 14.56
N LYS A 851 -23.74 -2.25 14.89
CA LYS A 851 -23.14 -2.71 16.15
C LYS A 851 -21.69 -2.24 16.30
N GLY A 852 -20.95 -2.10 15.19
CA GLY A 852 -19.57 -1.62 15.15
C GLY A 852 -19.45 -0.14 14.81
N VAL A 853 -20.32 0.38 13.95
CA VAL A 853 -20.31 1.80 13.53
C VAL A 853 -20.44 2.75 14.72
N GLY A 854 -21.46 2.57 15.57
CA GLY A 854 -21.65 3.42 16.76
C GLY A 854 -20.41 3.44 17.68
N PRO A 855 -19.91 2.26 18.11
CA PRO A 855 -18.66 2.17 18.89
C PRO A 855 -17.45 2.79 18.21
N PHE A 856 -17.31 2.68 16.88
CA PHE A 856 -16.20 3.31 16.18
C PHE A 856 -16.32 4.84 16.20
N ILE A 857 -17.52 5.38 15.93
CA ILE A 857 -17.79 6.82 16.05
C ILE A 857 -17.40 7.32 17.45
N TRP A 858 -17.81 6.61 18.51
CA TRP A 858 -17.43 6.99 19.87
C TRP A 858 -15.92 6.88 20.13
N ALA A 859 -15.24 5.86 19.64
CA ALA A 859 -13.78 5.75 19.77
C ALA A 859 -13.07 6.90 19.04
N SER A 860 -13.54 7.27 17.84
CA SER A 860 -13.05 8.43 17.09
C SER A 860 -13.26 9.73 17.86
N LEU A 861 -14.44 9.96 18.41
CA LEU A 861 -14.74 11.14 19.23
C LEU A 861 -13.83 11.22 20.46
N GLU A 862 -13.52 10.11 21.12
CA GLU A 862 -12.60 10.09 22.26
C GLU A 862 -11.16 10.44 21.85
N MET A 863 -10.72 10.05 20.65
CA MET A 863 -9.43 10.50 20.10
C MET A 863 -9.42 12.00 19.79
N GLU A 864 -10.48 12.46 19.13
CA GLU A 864 -10.63 13.84 18.64
C GLU A 864 -10.76 14.84 19.80
N GLN A 865 -11.61 14.55 20.79
CA GLN A 865 -11.84 15.37 21.98
C GLN A 865 -10.58 15.55 22.83
N GLN A 866 -9.71 14.54 22.88
CA GLN A 866 -8.47 14.56 23.65
C GLN A 866 -7.29 15.12 22.84
N GLY A 867 -7.47 15.47 21.57
CA GLY A 867 -6.39 15.94 20.69
C GLY A 867 -5.33 14.87 20.40
N LEU A 868 -5.69 13.59 20.50
CA LEU A 868 -4.78 12.47 20.29
C LEU A 868 -4.56 12.22 18.79
N LYS A 869 -3.31 11.95 18.40
CA LYS A 869 -2.95 11.77 16.98
C LYS A 869 -3.29 10.37 16.48
N ALA A 870 -4.17 10.33 15.47
CA ALA A 870 -4.51 9.12 14.72
C ALA A 870 -3.38 8.66 13.77
N GLU A 871 -2.71 9.61 13.11
CA GLU A 871 -1.63 9.39 12.13
C GLU A 871 -0.30 9.98 12.61
#